data_AF-A0A2T2N8L5-F1
#
_entry.id   AF-A0A2T2N8L5-F1
#
_cell.length_a   1.000
_cell.length_b   1.000
_cell.length_c   1.000
_cell.angle_alpha   90.00
_cell.angle_beta   90.00
_cell.angle_gamma   90.00
#
_symmetry.space_group_name_H-M   'P 1'
#
loop_
_entity.id
_entity.type
_entity.pdbx_description
1 polymer ?
#
loop_
_entity_poly.entity_id
_entity_poly.type
_entity_poly.pdbx_seq_one_letter_code
_entity_poly.pdbx_strand_id
1 'polypeptide(L)'
;MAHHTEISHINAENSIVGVFNWNTDANFSLDKLPYAPRAAFNSGPSTEDEPGWRKVTRSEIIQRIHEWIASDSGHILWLNGWAGCGKSTIASMISERCSDEGTAWFASFFFPKDRDTTTGTNFVGTIVQQLAQQRPILKESLKVASREFRKALKNVLDGYGQIIEKEIVYQWDTLLVRPVSGLKCAEDSTRLVIVIDALDECLKEADINNIIHLLRNLHVMGQIRPKVLVTSRPESNIKKRFLEIRLDTHRSIVLHNEPPERIERDIQRFISRRLNSLKLTDSELRLLTERASGLFIWISIACRQILLRKTTDLQRGMLERLLRLENQTDSEMHMNRLYATILANSVENGEDNYSQHDSTKFWSLVALRSPLSVDSLETLLQLRTGTVQDAFKPLHSIVEMPSKPSLLIRLHHPSFDNYLFDEKRCGDERFFVQSQRAHSLLADSCFVAMNMHLREDICDKRRPGTSTKEIDSAYLQEQIPPFLQYSCISWTQHTSASQYQMLDGGTVHEFLKRHFLHWFEALSWMGEVLEGIKMLTHLESYIPAQQSPELHAFVCDAKRFAIYGRTIAEESPLQIYSSLLLFTPSHGPIHQTFQCNSPWLKQSGKCKIKPTPLLHSLERATAGWIADVALSNKDTLATLTQEGSIEIWDLNIGAVTQIISGDPIKGHERKKAHPWDRNLRWIRFSPDGTKLAIVRNGSISVWDLNTNTRKLGSGDKTV
;
A
#
# COMPACT_ATOMS: atom_id res chain seq x y z
N MET A 1 66.08 -23.22 -24.75
CA MET A 1 64.62 -23.44 -24.63
C MET A 1 64.06 -22.23 -23.91
N ALA A 2 63.67 -21.22 -24.68
CA ALA A 2 63.28 -19.91 -24.20
C ALA A 2 61.75 -19.80 -24.20
N HIS A 3 61.23 -19.22 -23.12
CA HIS A 3 59.83 -18.84 -22.96
C HIS A 3 59.46 -17.75 -23.97
N HIS A 4 58.39 -17.98 -24.74
CA HIS A 4 57.69 -16.95 -25.50
C HIS A 4 56.23 -16.89 -25.04
N THR A 5 55.91 -15.73 -24.44
CA THR A 5 54.72 -14.88 -24.67
C THR A 5 53.56 -15.41 -25.51
N GLU A 6 52.35 -15.33 -24.95
CA GLU A 6 51.17 -14.84 -25.68
C GLU A 6 50.28 -14.00 -24.74
N ILE A 7 49.97 -12.79 -25.21
CA ILE A 7 49.15 -11.76 -24.58
C ILE A 7 47.75 -11.89 -25.18
N SER A 8 46.70 -11.89 -24.36
CA SER A 8 45.38 -11.42 -24.82
C SER A 8 44.66 -10.62 -23.74
N HIS A 9 44.15 -9.48 -24.19
CA HIS A 9 43.53 -8.37 -23.51
C HIS A 9 42.38 -8.76 -22.55
N ILE A 10 42.45 -8.28 -21.31
CA ILE A 10 41.28 -8.13 -20.43
C ILE A 10 40.86 -6.67 -20.49
N ASN A 11 39.75 -6.40 -21.19
CA ASN A 11 39.09 -5.10 -21.18
C ASN A 11 38.47 -4.85 -19.80
N ALA A 12 38.79 -3.68 -19.26
CA ALA A 12 38.18 -3.13 -18.06
C ALA A 12 36.83 -2.49 -18.43
N GLU A 13 35.74 -3.20 -18.21
CA GLU A 13 34.38 -2.64 -18.11
C GLU A 13 33.63 -3.35 -16.97
N ASN A 14 33.84 -2.89 -15.74
CA ASN A 14 32.99 -3.18 -14.59
C ASN A 14 32.51 -1.84 -14.04
N SER A 15 31.54 -1.22 -14.70
CA SER A 15 30.80 -0.06 -14.22
C SER A 15 29.62 -0.53 -13.35
N ILE A 16 29.89 -0.59 -12.05
CA ILE A 16 29.03 -0.23 -10.92
C ILE A 16 27.50 -0.40 -11.17
N VAL A 17 27.03 -1.64 -11.08
CA VAL A 17 25.65 -1.93 -10.65
C VAL A 17 25.71 -2.10 -9.14
N GLY A 18 25.36 -1.04 -8.40
CA GLY A 18 25.33 -1.04 -6.94
C GLY A 18 24.19 -1.88 -6.39
N VAL A 19 24.30 -3.21 -6.48
CA VAL A 19 23.55 -4.12 -5.60
C VAL A 19 24.16 -3.97 -4.22
N PHE A 20 23.53 -3.15 -3.39
CA PHE A 20 23.90 -2.91 -2.02
C PHE A 20 23.66 -4.18 -1.17
N ASN A 21 24.62 -5.11 -1.22
CA ASN A 21 24.65 -6.31 -0.39
C ASN A 21 25.22 -5.92 1.00
N TRP A 22 24.38 -5.39 1.88
CA TRP A 22 24.78 -4.87 3.20
C TRP A 22 24.79 -5.95 4.29
N ASN A 23 25.61 -6.98 4.16
CA ASN A 23 25.77 -7.97 5.23
C ASN A 23 27.23 -8.12 5.66
N THR A 24 27.69 -7.20 6.50
CA THR A 24 28.93 -7.34 7.28
C THR A 24 28.79 -6.59 8.61
N ASP A 25 28.00 -7.18 9.52
CA ASP A 25 28.14 -7.11 10.98
C ASP A 25 27.41 -8.35 11.54
N ALA A 26 28.15 -9.45 11.70
CA ALA A 26 27.63 -10.82 11.84
C ALA A 26 26.94 -11.15 13.19
N ASN A 27 26.18 -10.24 13.82
CA ASN A 27 25.45 -10.53 15.07
C ASN A 27 24.19 -9.67 15.36
N PHE A 28 23.63 -9.00 14.34
CA PHE A 28 22.40 -8.20 14.48
C PHE A 28 21.46 -8.45 13.30
N SER A 29 20.49 -9.36 13.46
CA SER A 29 19.47 -9.63 12.44
C SER A 29 18.26 -8.71 12.68
N LEU A 30 18.12 -7.72 11.81
CA LEU A 30 16.90 -6.89 11.68
C LEU A 30 15.77 -7.63 10.97
N ASP A 31 16.00 -8.87 10.54
CA ASP A 31 15.09 -9.66 9.68
C ASP A 31 13.76 -9.99 10.37
N LYS A 32 13.68 -9.80 11.69
CA LYS A 32 12.45 -9.97 12.47
C LYS A 32 11.46 -8.79 12.33
N LEU A 33 11.89 -7.61 11.90
CA LEU A 33 11.01 -6.45 11.75
C LEU A 33 10.43 -6.42 10.34
N PRO A 34 9.09 -6.53 10.16
CA PRO A 34 8.50 -6.33 8.84
C PRO A 34 8.71 -4.88 8.41
N TYR A 35 9.08 -4.72 7.15
CA TYR A 35 9.33 -3.42 6.56
C TYR A 35 8.87 -3.42 5.11
N ALA A 36 8.68 -2.22 4.58
CA ALA A 36 8.33 -1.97 3.20
C ALA A 36 9.58 -1.56 2.42
N PRO A 37 10.34 -2.51 1.81
CA PRO A 37 11.56 -2.19 1.05
C PRO A 37 11.29 -1.18 -0.08
N ARG A 38 10.07 -1.21 -0.61
CA ARG A 38 9.60 -0.40 -1.73
C ARG A 38 9.05 0.98 -1.35
N ALA A 39 9.09 1.36 -0.07
CA ALA A 39 8.67 2.66 0.43
C ALA A 39 9.84 3.65 0.64
N ALA A 40 11.09 3.19 0.56
CA ALA A 40 12.24 4.10 0.63
C ALA A 40 12.35 4.96 -0.64
N PHE A 41 12.84 6.19 -0.52
CA PHE A 41 12.91 7.16 -1.63
C PHE A 41 13.71 6.65 -2.86
N ASN A 42 14.66 5.75 -2.63
CA ASN A 42 15.55 5.17 -3.64
C ASN A 42 15.14 3.76 -4.10
N SER A 43 13.94 3.30 -3.74
CA SER A 43 13.46 1.95 -4.05
C SER A 43 12.77 1.81 -5.42
N GLY A 44 12.83 2.84 -6.27
CA GLY A 44 12.42 2.77 -7.67
C GLY A 44 13.55 2.28 -8.58
N PRO A 45 13.23 1.75 -9.79
CA PRO A 45 14.24 1.66 -10.83
C PRO A 45 14.81 3.06 -11.00
N SER A 46 16.13 3.18 -10.88
CA SER A 46 16.85 4.38 -11.28
C SER A 46 16.42 4.68 -12.71
N THR A 47 15.58 5.68 -12.90
CA THR A 47 15.29 6.15 -14.25
C THR A 47 16.62 6.63 -14.80
N GLU A 48 17.19 5.89 -15.76
CA GLU A 48 18.46 6.22 -16.43
C GLU A 48 18.45 7.66 -17.00
N ASP A 49 17.27 8.28 -17.08
CA ASP A 49 17.06 9.71 -17.27
C ASP A 49 16.85 10.46 -15.94
N GLU A 50 17.90 10.73 -15.16
CA GLU A 50 17.88 11.78 -14.13
C GLU A 50 18.63 13.03 -14.62
N PRO A 51 17.96 13.98 -15.28
CA PRO A 51 18.66 15.12 -15.82
C PRO A 51 18.77 16.20 -14.73
N GLY A 52 19.90 16.89 -14.67
CA GLY A 52 20.23 17.96 -13.70
C GLY A 52 19.30 19.18 -13.68
N TRP A 53 18.13 19.15 -14.32
CA TRP A 53 17.08 20.16 -14.17
C TRP A 53 16.42 20.12 -12.79
N ARG A 54 16.30 18.93 -12.15
CA ARG A 54 15.71 18.81 -10.80
C ARG A 54 16.41 19.74 -9.81
N LYS A 55 17.74 19.84 -9.89
CA LYS A 55 18.56 20.69 -9.01
C LYS A 55 18.33 22.21 -9.19
N VAL A 56 17.56 22.65 -10.19
CA VAL A 56 17.45 24.09 -10.56
C VAL A 56 16.02 24.62 -10.66
N THR A 57 15.02 23.75 -10.65
CA THR A 57 13.62 24.17 -10.51
C THR A 57 13.22 24.15 -9.04
N ARG A 58 12.34 25.07 -8.61
CA ARG A 58 11.85 25.17 -7.22
C ARG A 58 12.95 25.38 -6.17
N SER A 59 14.14 25.86 -6.56
CA SER A 59 15.31 26.05 -5.69
C SER A 59 14.99 26.87 -4.44
N GLU A 60 14.18 27.91 -4.58
CA GLU A 60 13.79 28.76 -3.45
C GLU A 60 12.84 28.03 -2.45
N ILE A 61 11.98 27.10 -2.91
CA ILE A 61 11.14 26.30 -2.00
C ILE A 61 12.00 25.26 -1.28
N ILE A 62 12.88 24.60 -2.02
CA ILE A 62 13.88 23.66 -1.47
C ILE A 62 14.72 24.37 -0.41
N GLN A 63 15.19 25.58 -0.70
CA GLN A 63 15.96 26.40 0.24
C GLN A 63 15.17 26.74 1.51
N ARG A 64 13.90 27.15 1.39
CA ARG A 64 13.01 27.39 2.55
C ARG A 64 12.82 26.13 3.40
N ILE A 65 12.75 24.95 2.77
CA ILE A 65 12.65 23.67 3.49
C ILE A 65 13.97 23.38 4.23
N HIS A 66 15.13 23.60 3.60
CA HIS A 66 16.42 23.45 4.26
C HIS A 66 16.61 24.40 5.44
N GLU A 67 16.25 25.67 5.28
CA GLU A 67 16.26 26.65 6.37
C GLU A 67 15.36 26.19 7.53
N TRP A 68 14.19 25.63 7.21
CA TRP A 68 13.31 25.05 8.21
C TRP A 68 13.92 23.81 8.90
N ILE A 69 14.58 22.90 8.17
CA ILE A 69 15.28 21.75 8.75
C ILE A 69 16.39 22.22 9.70
N ALA A 70 17.11 23.27 9.33
CA ALA A 70 18.17 23.87 10.14
C ALA A 70 17.63 24.62 11.38
N SER A 71 16.41 25.18 11.29
CA SER A 71 15.79 25.98 12.35
C SER A 71 15.37 25.18 13.60
N ASP A 72 15.21 25.88 14.71
CA ASP A 72 14.73 25.31 15.98
C ASP A 72 13.21 25.33 16.14
N SER A 73 12.51 26.08 15.29
CA SER A 73 11.06 26.19 15.31
C SER A 73 10.38 25.08 14.52
N GLY A 74 9.34 24.48 15.10
CA GLY A 74 8.46 23.52 14.45
C GLY A 74 9.09 22.16 14.16
N HIS A 75 8.31 21.10 14.33
CA HIS A 75 8.71 19.72 14.07
C HIS A 75 8.14 19.19 12.76
N ILE A 76 7.05 19.79 12.27
CA ILE A 76 6.30 19.27 11.13
C ILE A 76 6.21 20.34 10.05
N LEU A 77 6.49 19.98 8.80
CA LEU A 77 6.25 20.82 7.64
C LEU A 77 5.30 20.08 6.69
N TRP A 78 4.11 20.65 6.50
CA TRP A 78 3.12 20.11 5.57
C TRP A 78 3.20 20.85 4.23
N LEU A 79 3.71 20.16 3.21
CA LEU A 79 3.77 20.63 1.83
C LEU A 79 2.52 20.16 1.08
N ASN A 80 1.55 21.05 0.90
CA ASN A 80 0.31 20.73 0.20
C ASN A 80 0.17 21.46 -1.14
N GLY A 81 -0.61 20.86 -2.04
CA GLY A 81 -0.72 21.30 -3.43
C GLY A 81 -1.64 20.41 -4.24
N TRP A 82 -2.20 20.94 -5.33
CA TRP A 82 -2.99 20.15 -6.28
C TRP A 82 -2.13 19.06 -6.96
N ALA A 83 -2.79 18.16 -7.66
CA ALA A 83 -2.11 17.15 -8.48
C ALA A 83 -1.20 17.83 -9.51
N GLY A 84 -0.04 17.25 -9.79
CA GLY A 84 0.89 17.80 -10.80
C GLY A 84 1.72 19.03 -10.38
N CYS A 85 1.59 19.56 -9.15
CA CYS A 85 2.40 20.69 -8.67
C CYS A 85 3.87 20.35 -8.33
N GLY A 86 4.28 19.08 -8.40
CA GLY A 86 5.67 18.66 -8.14
C GLY A 86 6.02 18.36 -6.67
N LYS A 87 5.03 18.07 -5.81
CA LYS A 87 5.22 17.73 -4.38
C LYS A 87 6.21 16.57 -4.17
N SER A 88 5.97 15.44 -4.83
CA SER A 88 6.81 14.24 -4.76
C SER A 88 8.22 14.49 -5.29
N THR A 89 8.36 15.34 -6.29
CA THR A 89 9.67 15.77 -6.79
C THR A 89 10.43 16.54 -5.72
N ILE A 90 9.78 17.46 -5.00
CA ILE A 90 10.40 18.19 -3.88
C ILE A 90 10.78 17.23 -2.74
N ALA A 91 9.90 16.31 -2.35
CA ALA A 91 10.20 15.31 -1.31
C ALA A 91 11.39 14.43 -1.69
N SER A 92 11.45 13.97 -2.93
CA SER A 92 12.55 13.17 -3.48
C SER A 92 13.88 13.95 -3.45
N MET A 93 13.90 15.21 -3.89
CA MET A 93 15.11 16.04 -3.86
C MET A 93 15.63 16.33 -2.45
N ILE A 94 14.72 16.59 -1.50
CA ILE A 94 15.09 16.76 -0.08
C ILE A 94 15.67 15.46 0.48
N SER A 95 15.10 14.31 0.09
CA SER A 95 15.56 12.98 0.50
C SER A 95 16.95 12.66 -0.04
N GLU A 96 17.18 12.86 -1.35
CA GLU A 96 18.48 12.69 -2.02
C GLU A 96 19.54 13.55 -1.32
N ARG A 97 19.24 14.83 -1.09
CA ARG A 97 20.18 15.75 -0.46
C ARG A 97 20.48 15.40 1.00
N CYS A 98 19.49 14.98 1.78
CA CYS A 98 19.72 14.52 3.16
C CYS A 98 20.58 13.24 3.20
N SER A 99 20.40 12.35 2.22
CA SER A 99 21.18 11.12 2.07
C SER A 99 22.63 11.42 1.66
N ASP A 100 22.84 12.30 0.67
CA ASP A 100 24.15 12.62 0.10
C ASP A 100 25.00 13.48 1.04
N GLU A 101 24.40 14.50 1.67
CA GLU A 101 25.14 15.40 2.57
C GLU A 101 25.50 14.72 3.89
N GLY A 102 24.79 13.66 4.31
CA GLY A 102 25.03 12.93 5.55
C GLY A 102 24.99 13.81 6.82
N THR A 103 24.33 14.98 6.75
CA THR A 103 24.33 16.01 7.79
C THR A 103 23.29 15.78 8.88
N ALA A 104 22.28 14.94 8.60
CA ALA A 104 21.18 14.56 9.48
C ALA A 104 20.96 13.05 9.49
N TRP A 105 20.37 12.53 10.56
CA TRP A 105 19.87 11.16 10.60
C TRP A 105 18.56 11.10 9.84
N PHE A 106 18.43 10.25 8.82
CA PHE A 106 17.40 10.40 7.79
C PHE A 106 16.59 9.13 7.58
N ALA A 107 15.28 9.27 7.36
CA ALA A 107 14.44 8.18 6.89
C ALA A 107 13.34 8.70 5.97
N SER A 108 12.82 7.81 5.14
CA SER A 108 11.79 8.14 4.16
C SER A 108 10.71 7.07 4.10
N PHE A 109 9.47 7.52 3.87
CA PHE A 109 8.35 6.65 3.56
C PHE A 109 7.52 7.30 2.47
N PHE A 110 7.64 6.79 1.26
CA PHE A 110 6.85 7.20 0.10
C PHE A 110 5.64 6.27 0.03
N PHE A 111 4.45 6.83 -0.15
CA PHE A 111 3.24 6.09 -0.52
C PHE A 111 3.11 6.07 -2.04
N PRO A 112 3.75 5.13 -2.76
CA PRO A 112 3.48 4.95 -4.17
C PRO A 112 2.07 4.37 -4.34
N LYS A 113 1.29 4.96 -5.24
CA LYS A 113 0.05 4.37 -5.80
C LYS A 113 0.15 2.93 -6.30
N ASP A 114 1.37 2.47 -6.56
CA ASP A 114 1.67 1.37 -7.47
C ASP A 114 2.24 0.12 -6.75
N ARG A 115 2.18 0.02 -5.42
CA ARG A 115 2.94 -1.04 -4.70
C ARG A 115 2.25 -1.53 -3.43
N ASP A 116 2.73 -2.65 -2.90
CA ASP A 116 2.33 -3.30 -1.63
C ASP A 116 2.52 -2.42 -0.37
N THR A 117 2.84 -1.13 -0.55
CA THR A 117 3.11 -0.13 0.49
C THR A 117 2.01 0.93 0.57
N THR A 118 0.87 0.70 -0.08
CA THR A 118 -0.33 1.55 -0.03
C THR A 118 -1.03 1.53 1.33
N THR A 119 -0.61 0.64 2.24
CA THR A 119 -1.04 0.61 3.64
C THR A 119 0.09 1.09 4.56
N GLY A 120 -0.27 1.81 5.64
CA GLY A 120 0.67 2.29 6.64
C GLY A 120 1.14 1.21 7.63
N THR A 121 0.75 -0.05 7.41
CA THR A 121 1.01 -1.18 8.31
C THR A 121 2.49 -1.32 8.70
N ASN A 122 3.39 -1.19 7.72
CA ASN A 122 4.84 -1.34 7.94
C ASN A 122 5.57 0.00 8.10
N PHE A 123 4.85 1.10 8.34
CA PHE A 123 5.42 2.45 8.43
C PHE A 123 6.55 2.54 9.47
N VAL A 124 6.26 2.13 10.71
CA VAL A 124 7.23 2.22 11.82
C VAL A 124 8.44 1.31 11.57
N GLY A 125 8.20 0.05 11.20
CA GLY A 125 9.26 -0.92 10.92
C GLY A 125 10.22 -0.42 9.83
N THR A 126 9.68 0.19 8.78
CA THR A 126 10.46 0.76 7.67
C THR A 126 11.34 1.93 8.12
N ILE A 127 10.79 2.88 8.87
CA ILE A 127 11.56 4.02 9.40
C ILE A 127 12.67 3.54 10.33
N VAL A 128 12.33 2.66 11.28
CA VAL A 128 13.29 2.12 12.26
C VAL A 128 14.41 1.36 11.57
N GLN A 129 14.09 0.54 10.57
CA GLN A 129 15.09 -0.22 9.83
C GLN A 129 16.01 0.69 9.00
N GLN A 130 15.47 1.70 8.31
CA GLN A 130 16.29 2.69 7.59
C GLN A 130 17.26 3.40 8.54
N LEU A 131 16.77 3.88 9.68
CA LEU A 131 17.60 4.54 10.69
C LEU A 131 18.67 3.62 11.30
N ALA A 132 18.31 2.34 11.52
CA ALA A 132 19.22 1.32 12.00
C ALA A 132 20.23 0.87 10.94
N GLN A 133 19.94 0.96 9.64
CA GLN A 133 20.86 0.57 8.58
C GLN A 133 21.75 1.73 8.12
N GLN A 134 21.36 2.98 8.39
CA GLN A 134 22.19 4.12 8.03
C GLN A 134 23.58 4.04 8.65
N ARG A 135 24.60 4.20 7.80
CA ARG A 135 26.01 4.37 8.17
C ARG A 135 26.41 5.81 7.80
N PRO A 136 26.23 6.78 8.71
CA PRO A 136 26.55 8.18 8.44
C PRO A 136 28.05 8.31 8.12
N ILE A 137 28.39 8.72 6.90
CA ILE A 137 29.79 8.73 6.43
C ILE A 137 30.55 9.91 7.06
N LEU A 138 29.87 11.03 7.33
CA LEU A 138 30.52 12.34 7.53
C LEU A 138 30.53 12.85 8.98
N LYS A 139 29.56 12.48 9.84
CA LYS A 139 29.49 12.95 11.23
C LYS A 139 29.64 11.82 12.25
N GLU A 140 30.67 11.93 13.09
CA GLU A 140 30.96 10.94 14.13
C GLU A 140 29.84 10.85 15.19
N SER A 141 29.22 11.99 15.53
CA SER A 141 28.05 12.04 16.43
C SER A 141 26.90 11.16 15.93
N LEU A 142 26.65 11.14 14.63
CA LEU A 142 25.62 10.30 14.00
C LEU A 142 26.00 8.82 13.96
N LYS A 143 27.28 8.48 13.77
CA LYS A 143 27.75 7.09 13.83
C LYS A 143 27.54 6.50 15.23
N VAL A 144 27.87 7.28 16.26
CA VAL A 144 27.62 6.89 17.65
C VAL A 144 26.12 6.71 17.91
N ALA A 145 25.30 7.68 17.50
CA ALA A 145 23.84 7.61 17.64
C ALA A 145 23.25 6.35 16.98
N SER A 146 23.64 6.07 15.73
CA SER A 146 23.19 4.89 14.99
C SER A 146 23.63 3.58 15.65
N ARG A 147 24.86 3.49 16.16
CA ARG A 147 25.36 2.30 16.89
C ARG A 147 24.61 2.07 18.19
N GLU A 148 24.42 3.11 19.00
CA GLU A 148 23.68 3.01 20.26
C GLU A 148 22.19 2.74 20.01
N PHE A 149 21.61 3.28 18.94
CA PHE A 149 20.26 2.94 18.51
C PHE A 149 20.11 1.46 18.15
N ARG A 150 21.03 0.88 17.38
CA ARG A 150 21.04 -0.57 17.08
C ARG A 150 21.09 -1.42 18.35
N LYS A 151 21.92 -1.04 19.33
CA LYS A 151 22.01 -1.74 20.62
C LYS A 151 20.70 -1.65 21.40
N ALA A 152 20.11 -0.45 21.50
CA ALA A 152 18.84 -0.24 22.17
C ALA A 152 17.71 -1.04 21.50
N LEU A 153 17.68 -1.04 20.16
CA LEU A 153 16.72 -1.80 19.37
C LEU A 153 16.89 -3.32 19.58
N LYS A 154 18.14 -3.82 19.66
CA LYS A 154 18.41 -5.23 19.98
C LYS A 154 17.76 -5.65 21.30
N ASN A 155 17.96 -4.85 22.35
CA ASN A 155 17.40 -5.14 23.67
C ASN A 155 15.86 -5.15 23.66
N VAL A 156 15.25 -4.29 22.85
CA VAL A 156 13.79 -4.25 22.68
C VAL A 156 13.30 -5.49 21.90
N LEU A 157 13.95 -5.85 20.80
CA LEU A 157 13.54 -6.99 19.97
C LEU A 157 13.76 -8.34 20.67
N ASP A 158 14.82 -8.48 21.46
CA ASP A 158 15.12 -9.70 22.21
C ASP A 158 14.16 -9.90 23.41
N GLY A 159 13.55 -8.82 23.92
CA GLY A 159 12.62 -8.86 25.05
C GLY A 159 11.13 -8.94 24.69
N TYR A 160 10.73 -8.59 23.46
CA TYR A 160 9.31 -8.42 23.07
C TYR A 160 8.98 -9.15 21.76
N GLY A 161 8.70 -10.46 21.85
CA GLY A 161 8.42 -11.33 20.69
C GLY A 161 7.14 -11.05 19.87
N GLN A 162 6.32 -10.06 20.24
CA GLN A 162 5.04 -9.74 19.58
C GLN A 162 4.85 -8.24 19.29
N ILE A 163 5.92 -7.44 19.29
CA ILE A 163 5.81 -5.98 19.10
C ILE A 163 5.14 -5.61 17.76
N ILE A 164 5.28 -6.49 16.77
CA ILE A 164 4.80 -6.35 15.41
C ILE A 164 3.27 -6.43 15.34
N GLU A 165 2.64 -7.17 16.25
CA GLU A 165 1.18 -7.34 16.33
C GLU A 165 0.51 -6.23 17.17
N LYS A 166 1.30 -5.30 17.73
CA LYS A 166 0.78 -4.18 18.53
C LYS A 166 0.40 -3.00 17.65
N GLU A 167 -0.43 -2.11 18.19
CA GLU A 167 -0.83 -0.88 17.51
C GLU A 167 0.36 0.00 17.14
N ILE A 168 0.24 0.73 16.03
CA ILE A 168 1.28 1.58 15.45
C ILE A 168 1.81 2.64 16.43
N VAL A 169 0.97 3.13 17.35
CA VAL A 169 1.37 4.07 18.42
C VAL A 169 2.34 3.43 19.40
N TYR A 170 2.07 2.18 19.80
CA TYR A 170 2.95 1.43 20.69
C TYR A 170 4.27 1.06 19.99
N GLN A 171 4.20 0.68 18.72
CA GLN A 171 5.39 0.41 17.90
C GLN A 171 6.27 1.66 17.79
N TRP A 172 5.68 2.82 17.47
CA TRP A 172 6.41 4.09 17.33
C TRP A 172 7.11 4.49 18.63
N ASP A 173 6.41 4.44 19.76
CA ASP A 173 7.00 4.77 21.06
C ASP A 173 8.14 3.82 21.42
N THR A 174 7.91 2.51 21.28
CA THR A 174 8.84 1.48 21.78
C THR A 174 10.06 1.28 20.86
N LEU A 175 9.87 1.38 19.53
CA LEU A 175 10.94 1.14 18.55
C LEU A 175 11.68 2.41 18.13
N LEU A 176 11.05 3.58 18.23
CA LEU A 176 11.66 4.84 17.81
C LEU A 176 11.82 5.83 18.98
N VAL A 177 10.74 6.28 19.61
CA VAL A 177 10.81 7.40 20.57
C VAL A 177 11.71 7.07 21.78
N ARG A 178 11.48 5.94 22.45
CA ARG A 178 12.28 5.56 23.64
C ARG A 178 13.75 5.30 23.31
N PRO A 179 14.10 4.49 22.28
CA PRO A 179 15.49 4.28 21.94
C PRO A 179 16.20 5.58 21.56
N VAL A 180 15.56 6.45 20.78
CA VAL A 180 16.11 7.74 20.34
C VAL A 180 16.31 8.70 21.51
N SER A 181 15.32 8.79 22.41
CA SER A 181 15.40 9.67 23.60
C SER A 181 16.50 9.26 24.58
N GLY A 182 16.87 7.97 24.60
CA GLY A 182 17.95 7.44 25.42
C GLY A 182 19.35 7.64 24.83
N LEU A 183 19.48 8.14 23.60
CA LEU A 183 20.77 8.36 22.96
C LEU A 183 21.46 9.58 23.58
N LYS A 184 22.71 9.38 24.00
CA LYS A 184 23.63 10.48 24.36
C LYS A 184 24.41 10.87 23.12
N CYS A 185 24.02 11.96 22.47
CA CYS A 185 24.78 12.56 21.39
C CYS A 185 25.81 13.55 21.96
N ALA A 186 26.99 13.61 21.35
CA ALA A 186 28.02 14.58 21.75
C ALA A 186 27.64 16.04 21.40
N GLU A 187 26.63 16.24 20.54
CA GLU A 187 26.17 17.55 20.07
C GLU A 187 24.68 17.75 20.37
N ASP A 188 24.33 18.88 20.99
CA ASP A 188 22.98 19.26 21.44
C ASP A 188 21.98 19.57 20.30
N SER A 189 22.35 19.31 19.04
CA SER A 189 21.61 19.73 17.84
C SER A 189 21.51 18.65 16.75
N THR A 190 21.55 17.37 17.11
CA THR A 190 21.38 16.28 16.13
C THR A 190 19.96 16.31 15.54
N ARG A 191 19.84 16.37 14.20
CA ARG A 191 18.55 16.39 13.51
C ARG A 191 18.15 14.99 13.04
N LEU A 192 16.92 14.60 13.32
CA LEU A 192 16.26 13.44 12.72
C LEU A 192 15.27 13.93 11.67
N VAL A 193 15.55 13.69 10.39
CA VAL A 193 14.70 14.10 9.27
C VAL A 193 13.90 12.90 8.78
N ILE A 194 12.58 13.01 8.77
CA ILE A 194 11.67 12.00 8.22
C ILE A 194 10.89 12.62 7.07
N VAL A 195 10.94 12.01 5.89
CA VAL A 195 10.15 12.46 4.72
C VAL A 195 9.02 11.47 4.47
N ILE A 196 7.79 11.97 4.50
CA ILE A 196 6.58 11.21 4.18
C ILE A 196 5.99 11.80 2.90
N ASP A 197 6.04 11.05 1.81
CA ASP A 197 5.53 11.51 0.51
C ASP A 197 4.17 10.89 0.18
N ALA A 198 3.28 11.72 -0.37
CA ALA A 198 1.97 11.34 -0.88
C ALA A 198 1.05 10.68 0.16
N LEU A 199 0.92 11.28 1.35
CA LEU A 199 0.07 10.73 2.42
C LEU A 199 -1.40 10.51 2.00
N ASP A 200 -1.90 11.30 1.04
CA ASP A 200 -3.23 11.11 0.42
C ASP A 200 -3.37 9.84 -0.42
N GLU A 201 -2.28 9.18 -0.79
CA GLU A 201 -2.28 7.92 -1.55
C GLU A 201 -2.35 6.67 -0.65
N CYS A 202 -2.47 6.84 0.67
CA CYS A 202 -2.69 5.74 1.59
C CYS A 202 -4.16 5.25 1.53
N LEU A 203 -4.37 3.97 1.21
CA LEU A 203 -5.70 3.39 1.00
C LEU A 203 -6.53 3.30 2.29
N LYS A 204 -5.88 3.16 3.45
CA LYS A 204 -6.55 3.02 4.74
C LYS A 204 -6.59 4.36 5.46
N GLU A 205 -7.77 4.96 5.54
CA GLU A 205 -7.96 6.22 6.28
C GLU A 205 -7.58 6.09 7.76
N ALA A 206 -7.73 4.91 8.36
CA ALA A 206 -7.25 4.62 9.72
C ALA A 206 -5.73 4.83 9.85
N ASP A 207 -4.94 4.42 8.85
CA ASP A 207 -3.49 4.56 8.86
C ASP A 207 -3.07 6.02 8.73
N ILE A 208 -3.75 6.80 7.86
CA ILE A 208 -3.54 8.25 7.76
C ILE A 208 -3.77 8.92 9.12
N ASN A 209 -4.90 8.61 9.77
CA ASN A 209 -5.23 9.17 11.08
C ASN A 209 -4.20 8.78 12.14
N ASN A 210 -3.77 7.52 12.15
CA ASN A 210 -2.75 7.03 13.07
C ASN A 210 -1.41 7.75 12.85
N ILE A 211 -0.95 7.87 11.61
CA ILE A 211 0.30 8.57 11.29
C ILE A 211 0.21 10.03 11.74
N ILE A 212 -0.87 10.75 11.41
CA ILE A 212 -1.03 12.14 11.85
C ILE A 212 -1.09 12.23 13.38
N HIS A 213 -1.68 11.25 14.06
CA HIS A 213 -1.68 11.16 15.52
C HIS A 213 -0.25 10.99 16.08
N LEU A 214 0.59 10.14 15.47
CA LEU A 214 2.02 10.05 15.83
C LEU A 214 2.71 11.39 15.65
N LEU A 215 2.45 12.07 14.54
CA LEU A 215 3.06 13.35 14.24
C LEU A 215 2.65 14.42 15.26
N ARG A 216 1.38 14.48 15.64
CA ARG A 216 0.87 15.42 16.65
C ARG A 216 1.59 15.29 18.00
N ASN A 217 2.01 14.07 18.35
CA ASN A 217 2.70 13.78 19.60
C ASN A 217 4.23 13.86 19.48
N LEU A 218 4.77 14.28 18.32
CA LEU A 218 6.20 14.51 18.14
C LEU A 218 6.68 15.66 19.03
N HIS A 219 7.75 15.38 19.74
CA HIS A 219 8.46 16.32 20.58
C HIS A 219 9.96 16.04 20.48
N VAL A 220 10.78 16.93 21.05
CA VAL A 220 12.23 16.73 21.13
C VAL A 220 12.53 15.45 21.91
N MET A 221 13.34 14.56 21.33
CA MET A 221 13.68 13.24 21.89
C MET A 221 15.09 13.29 22.47
N GLY A 222 15.22 13.73 23.72
CA GLY A 222 16.52 13.96 24.34
C GLY A 222 17.29 15.09 23.64
N GLN A 223 18.46 14.79 23.06
CA GLN A 223 19.26 15.75 22.26
C GLN A 223 18.90 15.73 20.76
N ILE A 224 17.96 14.88 20.35
CA ILE A 224 17.59 14.72 18.94
C ILE A 224 16.32 15.51 18.66
N ARG A 225 16.40 16.36 17.63
CA ARG A 225 15.30 17.23 17.20
C ARG A 225 14.67 16.67 15.92
N PRO A 226 13.43 16.15 15.99
CA PRO A 226 12.76 15.62 14.81
C PRO A 226 12.27 16.75 13.89
N LYS A 227 12.39 16.49 12.58
CA LYS A 227 11.89 17.30 11.47
C LYS A 227 11.18 16.38 10.50
N VAL A 228 9.86 16.48 10.41
CA VAL A 228 9.04 15.65 9.54
C VAL A 228 8.46 16.48 8.41
N LEU A 229 8.87 16.18 7.18
CA LEU A 229 8.27 16.73 5.97
C LEU A 229 7.15 15.79 5.51
N VAL A 230 5.94 16.30 5.38
CA VAL A 230 4.79 15.55 4.87
C VAL A 230 4.30 16.20 3.59
N THR A 231 4.14 15.44 2.53
CA THR A 231 3.45 15.92 1.33
C THR A 231 2.07 15.29 1.20
N SER A 232 1.07 16.10 0.81
CA SER A 232 -0.24 15.57 0.44
C SER A 232 -1.07 16.52 -0.42
N ARG A 233 -2.17 16.03 -1.00
CA ARG A 233 -3.28 16.90 -1.45
C ARG A 233 -4.01 17.53 -0.24
N PRO A 234 -4.63 18.71 -0.41
CA PRO A 234 -5.38 19.38 0.66
C PRO A 234 -6.80 18.77 0.83
N GLU A 235 -6.89 17.43 0.92
CA GLU A 235 -8.16 16.74 1.14
C GLU A 235 -8.78 17.12 2.49
N SER A 236 -10.12 17.11 2.55
CA SER A 236 -10.88 17.64 3.68
C SER A 236 -10.50 16.97 5.02
N ASN A 237 -10.34 15.65 5.01
CA ASN A 237 -9.95 14.85 6.17
C ASN A 237 -8.52 15.18 6.64
N ILE A 238 -7.55 15.21 5.74
CA ILE A 238 -6.15 15.53 6.05
C ILE A 238 -6.04 16.97 6.55
N LYS A 239 -6.64 17.93 5.84
CA LYS A 239 -6.62 19.35 6.18
C LYS A 239 -7.17 19.61 7.58
N LYS A 240 -8.31 19.00 7.92
CA LYS A 240 -8.92 19.11 9.25
C LYS A 240 -7.95 18.63 10.34
N ARG A 241 -7.29 17.48 10.13
CA ARG A 241 -6.34 16.92 11.10
C ARG A 241 -5.08 17.76 11.29
N PHE A 242 -4.53 18.32 10.21
CA PHE A 242 -3.38 19.23 10.32
C PHE A 242 -3.75 20.55 11.02
N LEU A 243 -4.99 21.05 10.85
CA LEU A 243 -5.49 22.21 11.59
C LEU A 243 -5.66 21.94 13.10
N GLU A 244 -5.85 20.69 13.50
CA GLU A 244 -5.90 20.26 14.91
C GLU A 244 -4.51 20.19 15.57
N ILE A 245 -3.43 20.24 14.79
CA ILE A 245 -2.05 20.29 15.30
C ILE A 245 -1.72 21.72 15.73
N ARG A 246 -1.02 21.88 16.86
CA ARG A 246 -0.67 23.22 17.35
C ARG A 246 0.20 23.97 16.33
N LEU A 247 -0.09 25.25 16.11
CA LEU A 247 0.59 26.09 15.11
C LEU A 247 2.09 26.33 15.41
N ASP A 248 2.50 26.19 16.67
CA ASP A 248 3.91 26.26 17.08
C ASP A 248 4.70 25.00 16.67
N THR A 249 4.01 23.87 16.45
CA THR A 249 4.61 22.59 16.09
C THR A 249 4.60 22.30 14.59
N HIS A 250 3.68 22.89 13.82
CA HIS A 250 3.57 22.65 12.38
C HIS A 250 3.56 23.93 11.54
N ARG A 251 4.19 23.86 10.36
CA ARG A 251 4.16 24.90 9.32
C ARG A 251 3.57 24.31 8.05
N SER A 252 2.86 25.11 7.26
CA SER A 252 2.34 24.69 5.95
C SER A 252 2.95 25.51 4.80
N ILE A 253 3.22 24.85 3.68
CA ILE A 253 3.58 25.47 2.41
C ILE A 253 2.56 25.00 1.38
N VAL A 254 1.87 25.95 0.76
CA VAL A 254 0.82 25.69 -0.23
C VAL A 254 1.36 25.99 -1.62
N LEU A 255 1.74 24.96 -2.38
CA LEU A 255 2.41 25.11 -3.67
C LEU A 255 1.56 25.83 -4.73
N HIS A 256 0.24 25.73 -4.65
CA HIS A 256 -0.69 26.36 -5.59
C HIS A 256 -1.00 27.82 -5.26
N ASN A 257 -0.51 28.33 -4.12
CA ASN A 257 -0.64 29.75 -3.74
C ASN A 257 0.66 30.53 -3.97
N GLU A 258 1.69 29.92 -4.57
CA GLU A 258 2.90 30.65 -4.95
C GLU A 258 2.60 31.63 -6.09
N PRO A 259 3.29 32.79 -6.15
CA PRO A 259 3.04 33.80 -7.18
C PRO A 259 3.17 33.23 -8.59
N PRO A 260 2.22 33.51 -9.51
CA PRO A 260 2.24 33.01 -10.88
C PRO A 260 3.57 33.27 -11.59
N GLU A 261 4.16 34.44 -11.39
CA GLU A 261 5.43 34.86 -12.02
C GLU A 261 6.60 33.95 -11.63
N ARG A 262 6.55 33.40 -10.40
CA ARG A 262 7.57 32.49 -9.89
C ARG A 262 7.38 31.08 -10.47
N ILE A 263 6.14 30.63 -10.56
CA ILE A 263 5.79 29.35 -11.18
C ILE A 263 6.20 29.35 -12.66
N GLU A 264 5.85 30.41 -13.39
CA GLU A 264 6.22 30.59 -14.80
C GLU A 264 7.73 30.65 -15.01
N ARG A 265 8.47 31.36 -14.15
CA ARG A 265 9.94 31.40 -14.22
C ARG A 265 10.56 30.01 -14.02
N ASP A 266 10.06 29.22 -13.08
CA ASP A 266 10.54 27.85 -12.86
C ASP A 266 10.17 26.93 -14.04
N ILE A 267 8.99 27.11 -14.65
CA ILE A 267 8.58 26.39 -15.87
C ILE A 267 9.49 26.77 -17.05
N GLN A 268 9.79 28.05 -17.26
CA GLN A 268 10.72 28.50 -18.31
C GLN A 268 12.09 27.86 -18.13
N ARG A 269 12.63 27.89 -16.90
CA ARG A 269 13.91 27.21 -16.58
C ARG A 269 13.85 25.72 -16.88
N PHE A 270 12.74 25.06 -16.55
CA PHE A 270 12.51 23.65 -16.85
C PHE A 270 12.57 23.40 -18.37
N ILE A 271 11.83 24.18 -19.16
CA ILE A 271 11.75 24.05 -20.62
C ILE A 271 13.12 24.28 -21.26
N SER A 272 13.79 25.39 -20.95
CA SER A 272 15.08 25.75 -21.55
C SER A 272 16.15 24.70 -21.30
N ARG A 273 16.14 24.07 -20.11
CA ARG A 273 17.04 22.96 -19.77
C ARG A 273 16.68 21.69 -20.53
N ARG A 274 15.40 21.31 -20.53
CA ARG A 274 14.91 20.03 -21.06
C ARG A 274 14.97 19.99 -22.58
N LEU A 275 14.69 21.10 -23.25
CA LEU A 275 14.66 21.25 -24.71
C LEU A 275 15.86 22.05 -25.24
N ASN A 276 16.99 22.07 -24.52
CA ASN A 276 18.19 22.80 -24.91
C ASN A 276 18.68 22.42 -26.33
N SER A 277 18.51 21.15 -26.71
CA SER A 277 18.86 20.65 -28.04
C SER A 277 18.10 21.33 -29.19
N LEU A 278 16.86 21.78 -28.94
CA LEU A 278 16.00 22.36 -29.97
C LEU A 278 16.23 23.84 -30.23
N LYS A 279 16.98 24.54 -29.35
CA LYS A 279 17.23 25.98 -29.41
C LYS A 279 15.93 26.77 -29.66
N LEU A 280 15.04 26.71 -28.68
CA LEU A 280 13.76 27.44 -28.72
C LEU A 280 14.00 28.95 -28.81
N THR A 281 13.17 29.64 -29.59
CA THR A 281 13.08 31.10 -29.59
C THR A 281 12.43 31.60 -28.30
N ASP A 282 12.72 32.84 -27.91
CA ASP A 282 12.08 33.45 -26.73
C ASP A 282 10.56 33.51 -26.85
N SER A 283 10.03 33.63 -28.07
CA SER A 283 8.59 33.55 -28.36
C SER A 283 8.02 32.16 -28.12
N GLU A 284 8.70 31.11 -28.59
CA GLU A 284 8.26 29.71 -28.37
C GLU A 284 8.32 29.35 -26.89
N LEU A 285 9.37 29.79 -26.18
CA LEU A 285 9.53 29.57 -24.75
C LEU A 285 8.41 30.23 -23.94
N ARG A 286 8.11 31.50 -24.23
CA ARG A 286 7.00 32.22 -23.58
C ARG A 286 5.67 31.54 -23.87
N LEU A 287 5.37 31.25 -25.14
CA LEU A 287 4.11 30.64 -25.53
C LEU A 287 3.92 29.25 -24.92
N LEU A 288 4.96 28.42 -24.86
CA LEU A 288 4.88 27.10 -24.23
C LEU A 288 4.70 27.19 -22.71
N THR A 289 5.29 28.21 -22.07
CA THR A 289 5.10 28.51 -20.65
C THR A 289 3.66 28.94 -20.38
N GLU A 290 3.13 29.84 -21.21
CA GLU A 290 1.72 30.26 -21.15
C GLU A 290 0.79 29.07 -21.34
N ARG A 291 1.08 28.16 -22.30
CA ARG A 291 0.29 26.95 -22.48
C ARG A 291 0.27 26.10 -21.23
N ALA A 292 1.42 25.86 -20.61
CA ALA A 292 1.48 25.05 -19.39
C ALA A 292 0.57 25.56 -18.25
N SER A 293 0.15 26.83 -18.24
CA SER A 293 -0.82 27.39 -17.28
C SER A 293 -0.46 27.07 -15.81
N GLY A 294 0.83 27.07 -15.49
CA GLY A 294 1.35 26.74 -14.15
C GLY A 294 1.46 25.25 -13.80
N LEU A 295 1.06 24.34 -14.70
CA LEU A 295 1.07 22.89 -14.50
C LEU A 295 2.40 22.26 -14.92
N PHE A 296 3.23 21.89 -13.94
CA PHE A 296 4.50 21.19 -14.19
C PHE A 296 4.32 19.83 -14.88
N ILE A 297 3.24 19.12 -14.56
CA ILE A 297 2.94 17.85 -15.21
C ILE A 297 2.67 18.01 -16.71
N TRP A 298 1.95 19.07 -17.09
CA TRP A 298 1.63 19.36 -18.49
C TRP A 298 2.93 19.55 -19.29
N ILE A 299 3.81 20.43 -18.80
CA ILE A 299 5.06 20.73 -19.51
C ILE A 299 6.02 19.54 -19.50
N SER A 300 6.04 18.74 -18.43
CA SER A 300 6.86 17.53 -18.37
C SER A 300 6.43 16.50 -19.43
N ILE A 301 5.12 16.26 -19.55
CA ILE A 301 4.58 15.35 -20.57
C ILE A 301 4.82 15.92 -21.97
N ALA A 302 4.57 17.21 -22.19
CA ALA A 302 4.79 17.90 -23.46
C ALA A 302 6.26 17.81 -23.91
N CYS A 303 7.22 18.15 -23.04
CA CYS A 303 8.64 18.04 -23.34
C CYS A 303 9.04 16.59 -23.64
N ARG A 304 8.53 15.61 -22.89
CA ARG A 304 8.84 14.20 -23.17
C ARG A 304 8.29 13.78 -24.53
N GLN A 305 7.07 14.18 -24.88
CA GLN A 305 6.50 13.90 -26.21
C GLN A 305 7.31 14.49 -27.37
N ILE A 306 7.83 15.69 -27.19
CA ILE A 306 8.72 16.30 -28.17
C ILE A 306 9.99 15.44 -28.27
N LEU A 307 10.67 15.16 -27.15
CA LEU A 307 11.95 14.44 -27.13
C LEU A 307 11.87 12.97 -27.58
N LEU A 308 10.70 12.32 -27.50
CA LEU A 308 10.49 10.97 -28.01
C LEU A 308 10.62 10.87 -29.54
N ARG A 309 10.58 12.00 -30.27
CA ARG A 309 10.69 12.02 -31.73
C ARG A 309 12.16 11.92 -32.16
N LYS A 310 12.43 11.01 -33.11
CA LYS A 310 13.78 10.64 -33.57
C LYS A 310 14.53 11.76 -34.30
N THR A 311 13.83 12.62 -35.03
CA THR A 311 14.44 13.67 -35.85
C THR A 311 14.00 15.06 -35.38
N THR A 312 14.87 16.05 -35.56
CA THR A 312 14.61 17.45 -35.20
C THR A 312 13.36 18.00 -35.88
N ASP A 313 13.08 17.60 -37.12
CA ASP A 313 11.88 18.05 -37.86
C ASP A 313 10.58 17.52 -37.22
N LEU A 314 10.57 16.26 -36.79
CA LEU A 314 9.43 15.68 -36.08
C LEU A 314 9.26 16.30 -34.69
N GLN A 315 10.37 16.64 -34.02
CA GLN A 315 10.34 17.37 -32.74
C GLN A 315 9.73 18.77 -32.92
N ARG A 316 10.12 19.50 -33.97
CA ARG A 316 9.56 20.80 -34.34
C ARG A 316 8.07 20.71 -34.71
N GLY A 317 7.67 19.72 -35.51
CA GLY A 317 6.27 19.49 -35.83
C GLY A 317 5.40 19.22 -34.59
N MET A 318 5.90 18.43 -33.64
CA MET A 318 5.20 18.20 -32.36
C MET A 318 5.13 19.46 -31.50
N LEU A 319 6.22 20.24 -31.43
CA LEU A 319 6.23 21.53 -30.74
C LEU A 319 5.17 22.46 -31.34
N GLU A 320 5.10 22.62 -32.66
CA GLU A 320 4.10 23.45 -33.33
C GLU A 320 2.67 23.00 -33.03
N ARG A 321 2.39 21.69 -33.02
CA ARG A 321 1.08 21.15 -32.64
C ARG A 321 0.71 21.54 -31.20
N LEU A 322 1.64 21.40 -30.26
CA LEU A 322 1.43 21.78 -28.85
C LEU A 322 1.25 23.31 -28.70
N LEU A 323 1.98 24.11 -29.48
CA LEU A 323 1.84 25.57 -29.53
C LEU A 323 0.54 26.04 -30.23
N ARG A 324 -0.25 25.16 -30.84
CA ARG A 324 -1.59 25.49 -31.36
C ARG A 324 -2.72 25.23 -30.37
N LEU A 325 -2.46 24.52 -29.26
CA LEU A 325 -3.47 24.21 -28.23
C LEU A 325 -3.94 25.44 -27.43
N GLU A 326 -5.16 25.91 -27.68
CA GLU A 326 -5.71 27.05 -26.94
C GLU A 326 -5.66 26.87 -25.40
N ASN A 327 -5.38 27.97 -24.71
CA ASN A 327 -5.42 28.03 -23.24
C ASN A 327 -6.81 27.67 -22.71
N GLN A 328 -6.83 27.05 -21.55
CA GLN A 328 -8.06 26.74 -20.82
C GLN A 328 -7.90 27.20 -19.38
N THR A 329 -8.95 27.80 -18.84
CA THR A 329 -8.98 28.24 -17.44
C THR A 329 -9.10 27.07 -16.47
N ASP A 330 -9.70 25.97 -16.92
CA ASP A 330 -9.83 24.75 -16.16
C ASP A 330 -8.62 23.83 -16.37
N SER A 331 -7.88 23.57 -15.29
CA SER A 331 -6.65 22.74 -15.32
C SER A 331 -6.91 21.31 -15.79
N GLU A 332 -8.11 20.79 -15.56
CA GLU A 332 -8.48 19.42 -15.92
C GLU A 332 -8.79 19.33 -17.42
N MET A 333 -9.57 20.26 -17.96
CA MET A 333 -9.78 20.37 -19.41
C MET A 333 -8.48 20.62 -20.16
N HIS A 334 -7.56 21.39 -19.58
CA HIS A 334 -6.26 21.65 -20.15
C HIS A 334 -5.41 20.38 -20.28
N MET A 335 -5.42 19.51 -19.25
CA MET A 335 -4.79 18.19 -19.31
C MET A 335 -5.48 17.25 -20.30
N ASN A 336 -6.81 17.27 -20.37
CA ASN A 336 -7.58 16.46 -21.32
C ASN A 336 -7.18 16.75 -22.77
N ARG A 337 -7.00 18.03 -23.12
CA ARG A 337 -6.51 18.44 -24.46
C ARG A 337 -5.12 17.92 -24.78
N LEU A 338 -4.21 17.91 -23.80
CA LEU A 338 -2.88 17.33 -23.96
C LEU A 338 -2.98 15.82 -24.22
N TYR A 339 -3.78 15.11 -23.43
CA TYR A 339 -4.00 13.67 -23.63
C TYR A 339 -4.59 13.36 -25.00
N ALA A 340 -5.64 14.09 -25.42
CA ALA A 340 -6.25 13.95 -26.74
C ALA A 340 -5.23 14.14 -27.87
N THR A 341 -4.37 15.17 -27.75
CA THR A 341 -3.32 15.45 -28.74
C THR A 341 -2.31 14.31 -28.83
N ILE A 342 -1.90 13.75 -27.69
CA ILE A 342 -0.94 12.65 -27.64
C ILE A 342 -1.54 11.37 -28.24
N LEU A 343 -2.78 11.06 -27.90
CA LEU A 343 -3.51 9.91 -28.40
C LEU A 343 -3.75 10.02 -29.91
N ALA A 344 -4.22 11.16 -30.41
CA ALA A 344 -4.39 11.38 -31.85
C ALA A 344 -3.07 11.19 -32.62
N ASN A 345 -1.96 11.73 -32.08
CA ASN A 345 -0.63 11.56 -32.68
C ASN A 345 -0.12 10.11 -32.62
N SER A 346 -0.60 9.29 -31.66
CA SER A 346 -0.23 7.88 -31.56
C SER A 346 -0.87 7.05 -32.68
N VAL A 347 -2.09 7.41 -33.08
CA VAL A 347 -2.84 6.74 -34.16
C VAL A 347 -2.35 7.18 -35.54
N GLU A 348 -2.02 8.46 -35.74
CA GLU A 348 -1.48 8.95 -37.02
C GLU A 348 -0.13 8.31 -37.42
N ASN A 349 0.64 7.80 -36.45
CA ASN A 349 1.95 7.22 -36.67
C ASN A 349 1.97 5.68 -36.55
N GLY A 350 0.83 5.04 -36.28
CA GLY A 350 0.68 3.59 -36.18
C GLY A 350 -0.06 3.03 -37.39
N GLU A 351 0.34 1.86 -37.88
CA GLU A 351 -0.46 1.11 -38.86
C GLU A 351 -1.77 0.65 -38.20
N ASP A 352 -2.91 1.18 -38.65
CA ASP A 352 -4.35 0.77 -38.59
C ASP A 352 -4.89 -0.35 -37.65
N ASN A 353 -4.19 -0.78 -36.60
CA ASN A 353 -4.55 -1.95 -35.78
C ASN A 353 -5.33 -1.62 -34.49
N TYR A 354 -5.80 -0.39 -34.29
CA TYR A 354 -6.63 -0.04 -33.13
C TYR A 354 -8.12 -0.38 -33.40
N SER A 355 -8.46 -1.66 -33.45
CA SER A 355 -9.86 -2.08 -33.39
C SER A 355 -10.44 -1.75 -32.01
N GLN A 356 -11.75 -1.45 -31.91
CA GLN A 356 -12.41 -1.21 -30.61
C GLN A 356 -12.22 -2.37 -29.62
N HIS A 357 -12.15 -3.61 -30.11
CA HIS A 357 -11.91 -4.80 -29.28
C HIS A 357 -10.49 -4.87 -28.72
N ASP A 358 -9.48 -4.45 -29.49
CA ASP A 358 -8.09 -4.39 -29.02
C ASP A 358 -7.87 -3.20 -28.09
N SER A 359 -8.59 -2.09 -28.29
CA SER A 359 -8.54 -0.92 -27.41
C SER A 359 -9.02 -1.24 -25.98
N THR A 360 -10.04 -2.08 -25.80
CA THR A 360 -10.53 -2.45 -24.46
C THR A 360 -9.51 -3.30 -23.71
N LYS A 361 -8.85 -4.25 -24.38
CA LYS A 361 -7.74 -5.00 -23.80
C LYS A 361 -6.57 -4.09 -23.46
N PHE A 362 -6.25 -3.17 -24.35
CA PHE A 362 -5.15 -2.23 -24.18
C PHE A 362 -5.35 -1.27 -22.99
N TRP A 363 -6.55 -0.72 -22.82
CA TRP A 363 -6.86 0.21 -21.73
C TRP A 363 -7.27 -0.46 -20.42
N SER A 364 -7.43 -1.79 -20.38
CA SER A 364 -7.66 -2.53 -19.14
C SER A 364 -6.52 -2.33 -18.12
N LEU A 365 -5.32 -1.97 -18.58
CA LEU A 365 -4.20 -1.52 -17.74
C LEU A 365 -4.55 -0.42 -16.74
N VAL A 366 -5.41 0.51 -17.17
CA VAL A 366 -5.83 1.66 -16.36
C VAL A 366 -6.87 1.24 -15.32
N ALA A 367 -7.55 0.12 -15.55
CA ALA A 367 -8.51 -0.48 -14.61
C ALA A 367 -7.85 -1.46 -13.62
N LEU A 368 -6.53 -1.69 -13.71
CA LEU A 368 -5.82 -2.56 -12.77
C LEU A 368 -5.83 -1.95 -11.36
N ARG A 369 -6.08 -2.80 -10.36
CA ARG A 369 -6.07 -2.39 -8.94
C ARG A 369 -4.67 -2.27 -8.37
N SER A 370 -3.79 -3.14 -8.85
CA SER A 370 -2.37 -3.19 -8.53
C SER A 370 -1.64 -3.32 -9.86
N PRO A 371 -0.56 -2.57 -10.08
CA PRO A 371 0.16 -2.64 -11.33
C PRO A 371 0.77 -4.03 -11.51
N LEU A 372 0.78 -4.48 -12.76
CA LEU A 372 1.38 -5.73 -13.18
C LEU A 372 2.65 -5.45 -14.00
N SER A 373 3.52 -6.46 -14.06
CA SER A 373 4.60 -6.45 -15.05
C SER A 373 4.03 -6.60 -16.46
N VAL A 374 4.81 -6.20 -17.46
CA VAL A 374 4.42 -6.37 -18.87
C VAL A 374 4.11 -7.85 -19.16
N ASP A 375 4.99 -8.75 -18.72
CA ASP A 375 4.82 -10.20 -18.92
C ASP A 375 3.56 -10.74 -18.24
N SER A 376 3.30 -10.29 -17.01
CA SER A 376 2.13 -10.73 -16.23
C SER A 376 0.84 -10.24 -16.86
N LEU A 377 0.83 -9.01 -17.37
CA LEU A 377 -0.32 -8.45 -18.05
C LEU A 377 -0.58 -9.12 -19.40
N GLU A 378 0.46 -9.35 -20.20
CA GLU A 378 0.33 -10.05 -21.49
C GLU A 378 -0.21 -11.46 -21.27
N THR A 379 0.26 -12.14 -20.21
CA THR A 379 -0.26 -13.45 -19.81
C THR A 379 -1.73 -13.38 -19.38
N LEU A 380 -2.10 -12.42 -18.51
CA LEU A 380 -3.46 -12.25 -18.00
C LEU A 380 -4.47 -11.93 -19.10
N LEU A 381 -4.09 -11.06 -20.04
CA LEU A 381 -4.93 -10.62 -21.15
C LEU A 381 -4.82 -11.54 -22.39
N GLN A 382 -3.99 -12.59 -22.32
CA GLN A 382 -3.70 -13.52 -23.42
C GLN A 382 -3.24 -12.79 -24.69
N LEU A 383 -2.36 -11.82 -24.51
CA LEU A 383 -1.72 -11.07 -25.60
C LEU A 383 -0.42 -11.74 -26.02
N ARG A 384 0.00 -11.49 -27.27
CA ARG A 384 1.32 -11.95 -27.73
C ARG A 384 2.41 -11.16 -27.04
N THR A 385 3.53 -11.81 -26.74
CA THR A 385 4.69 -11.13 -26.15
C THR A 385 5.12 -9.94 -26.99
N GLY A 386 5.26 -8.77 -26.36
CA GLY A 386 5.64 -7.52 -27.02
C GLY A 386 4.45 -6.65 -27.46
N THR A 387 3.22 -7.18 -27.48
CA THR A 387 2.02 -6.41 -27.87
C THR A 387 1.81 -5.20 -26.97
N VAL A 388 1.99 -5.38 -25.65
CA VAL A 388 1.83 -4.28 -24.70
C VAL A 388 2.94 -3.25 -24.91
N GLN A 389 4.18 -3.69 -25.14
CA GLN A 389 5.29 -2.77 -25.39
C GLN A 389 5.09 -1.93 -26.66
N ASP A 390 4.70 -2.57 -27.75
CA ASP A 390 4.49 -1.89 -29.03
C ASP A 390 3.34 -0.89 -28.96
N ALA A 391 2.26 -1.25 -28.28
CA ALA A 391 1.09 -0.39 -28.20
C ALA A 391 1.29 0.79 -27.20
N PHE A 392 2.11 0.64 -26.14
CA PHE A 392 2.47 1.77 -25.24
C PHE A 392 3.67 2.59 -25.71
N LYS A 393 4.42 2.13 -26.71
CA LYS A 393 5.55 2.85 -27.30
C LYS A 393 5.25 4.30 -27.72
N PRO A 394 4.13 4.62 -28.39
CA PRO A 394 3.80 6.01 -28.70
C PRO A 394 3.33 6.81 -27.46
N LEU A 395 2.97 6.12 -26.37
CA LEU A 395 2.45 6.69 -25.12
C LEU A 395 3.50 6.78 -24.01
N HIS A 396 4.79 6.57 -24.29
CA HIS A 396 5.87 6.65 -23.30
C HIS A 396 5.93 7.97 -22.51
N SER A 397 5.29 9.03 -23.00
CA SER A 397 5.19 10.27 -22.23
C SER A 397 4.19 10.23 -21.08
N ILE A 398 3.18 9.37 -21.19
CA ILE A 398 2.08 9.21 -20.24
C ILE A 398 2.29 7.92 -19.44
N VAL A 399 2.88 6.89 -20.05
CA VAL A 399 3.10 5.58 -19.44
C VAL A 399 4.62 5.32 -19.35
N GLU A 400 5.12 5.14 -18.13
CA GLU A 400 6.48 4.66 -17.91
C GLU A 400 6.51 3.16 -18.18
N MET A 401 7.18 2.79 -19.25
CA MET A 401 7.46 1.40 -19.56
C MET A 401 8.87 1.08 -19.05
N PRO A 402 9.02 0.06 -18.21
CA PRO A 402 10.34 -0.29 -17.71
C PRO A 402 11.20 -0.97 -18.78
N SER A 403 12.52 -0.77 -18.70
CA SER A 403 13.50 -1.38 -19.62
C SER A 403 13.53 -2.92 -19.55
N LYS A 404 13.03 -3.50 -18.45
CA LYS A 404 12.87 -4.95 -18.29
C LYS A 404 11.38 -5.30 -18.22
N PRO A 405 10.90 -6.28 -19.01
CA PRO A 405 9.48 -6.69 -19.06
C PRO A 405 8.93 -7.18 -17.70
N SER A 406 9.80 -7.67 -16.82
CA SER A 406 9.48 -8.15 -15.48
C SER A 406 9.19 -7.04 -14.45
N LEU A 407 9.43 -5.78 -14.80
CA LEU A 407 9.14 -4.63 -13.96
C LEU A 407 7.73 -4.08 -14.23
N LEU A 408 7.19 -3.33 -13.26
CA LEU A 408 5.82 -2.82 -13.27
C LEU A 408 5.62 -1.65 -14.25
N ILE A 409 4.49 -1.63 -14.95
CA ILE A 409 4.04 -0.50 -15.78
C ILE A 409 3.56 0.63 -14.87
N ARG A 410 3.90 1.90 -15.19
CA ARG A 410 3.42 3.06 -14.40
C ARG A 410 2.73 4.11 -15.25
N LEU A 411 1.70 4.74 -14.69
CA LEU A 411 1.13 5.95 -15.26
C LEU A 411 1.83 7.17 -14.65
N HIS A 412 2.30 8.09 -15.49
CA HIS A 412 2.95 9.32 -15.04
C HIS A 412 2.01 10.29 -14.34
N HIS A 413 0.70 10.18 -14.57
CA HIS A 413 -0.26 11.00 -13.87
C HIS A 413 -1.58 10.28 -13.67
N PRO A 414 -2.11 10.28 -12.43
CA PRO A 414 -3.41 9.72 -12.12
C PRO A 414 -4.48 10.24 -13.06
N SER A 415 -4.63 11.55 -13.30
CA SER A 415 -5.75 12.09 -14.11
C SER A 415 -5.89 11.59 -15.55
N PHE A 416 -4.94 10.81 -16.05
CA PHE A 416 -5.12 10.09 -17.30
C PHE A 416 -6.17 8.96 -17.18
N ASP A 417 -6.29 8.33 -16.00
CA ASP A 417 -7.33 7.34 -15.71
C ASP A 417 -8.74 7.91 -15.88
N ASN A 418 -9.01 9.03 -15.22
CA ASN A 418 -10.28 9.73 -15.23
C ASN A 418 -10.56 10.35 -16.60
N TYR A 419 -9.54 10.62 -17.40
CA TYR A 419 -9.73 11.07 -18.77
C TYR A 419 -10.25 9.94 -19.67
N LEU A 420 -9.67 8.73 -19.59
CA LEU A 420 -10.03 7.61 -20.45
C LEU A 420 -11.39 6.99 -20.12
N PHE A 421 -11.78 7.01 -18.83
CA PHE A 421 -13.05 6.43 -18.37
C PHE A 421 -14.26 7.38 -18.44
N ASP A 422 -14.05 8.65 -18.77
CA ASP A 422 -15.13 9.64 -18.90
C ASP A 422 -15.37 9.99 -20.37
N GLU A 423 -16.55 9.59 -20.85
CA GLU A 423 -16.99 9.78 -22.24
C GLU A 423 -16.99 11.26 -22.63
N LYS A 424 -17.40 12.14 -21.71
CA LYS A 424 -17.46 13.58 -21.96
C LYS A 424 -16.07 14.20 -22.07
N ARG A 425 -15.04 13.55 -21.50
CA ARG A 425 -13.66 14.04 -21.49
C ARG A 425 -12.86 13.52 -22.67
N CYS A 426 -12.91 12.22 -22.93
CA CYS A 426 -12.13 11.62 -24.01
C CYS A 426 -12.73 11.94 -25.38
N GLY A 427 -14.06 11.91 -25.51
CA GLY A 427 -14.81 12.28 -26.72
C GLY A 427 -14.52 11.46 -27.99
N ASP A 428 -13.42 10.70 -28.03
CA ASP A 428 -12.96 9.87 -29.13
C ASP A 428 -13.21 8.39 -28.79
N GLU A 429 -14.09 7.75 -29.55
CA GLU A 429 -14.51 6.35 -29.38
C GLU A 429 -13.37 5.33 -29.57
N ARG A 430 -12.24 5.73 -30.17
CA ARG A 430 -11.07 4.85 -30.34
C ARG A 430 -10.27 4.68 -29.05
N PHE A 431 -10.37 5.64 -28.14
CA PHE A 431 -9.62 5.66 -26.89
C PHE A 431 -10.51 5.58 -25.65
N PHE A 432 -11.74 6.08 -25.75
CA PHE A 432 -12.70 5.97 -24.66
C PHE A 432 -13.02 4.50 -24.37
N VAL A 433 -12.88 4.10 -23.12
CA VAL A 433 -13.28 2.78 -22.66
C VAL A 433 -14.26 2.93 -21.52
N GLN A 434 -15.42 2.29 -21.66
CA GLN A 434 -16.37 2.20 -20.57
C GLN A 434 -15.73 1.42 -19.42
N SER A 435 -15.58 2.06 -18.26
CA SER A 435 -14.96 1.46 -17.07
C SER A 435 -15.56 0.10 -16.73
N GLN A 436 -16.89 -0.06 -16.86
CA GLN A 436 -17.58 -1.32 -16.62
C GLN A 436 -17.14 -2.43 -17.59
N ARG A 437 -16.87 -2.11 -18.87
CA ARG A 437 -16.38 -3.08 -19.85
C ARG A 437 -14.95 -3.50 -19.56
N ALA A 438 -14.09 -2.56 -19.18
CA ALA A 438 -12.71 -2.87 -18.79
C ALA A 438 -12.67 -3.80 -17.57
N HIS A 439 -13.48 -3.51 -16.54
CA HIS A 439 -13.59 -4.37 -15.36
C HIS A 439 -14.21 -5.74 -15.69
N SER A 440 -15.20 -5.82 -16.58
CA SER A 440 -15.75 -7.10 -17.02
C SER A 440 -14.69 -7.96 -17.71
N LEU A 441 -13.92 -7.37 -18.63
CA LEU A 441 -12.83 -8.06 -19.32
C LEU A 441 -11.77 -8.56 -18.33
N LEU A 442 -11.37 -7.72 -17.36
CA LEU A 442 -10.40 -8.12 -16.34
C LEU A 442 -10.94 -9.26 -15.46
N ALA A 443 -12.22 -9.23 -15.10
CA ALA A 443 -12.84 -10.32 -14.37
C ALA A 443 -12.79 -11.63 -15.17
N ASP A 444 -13.15 -11.59 -16.46
CA ASP A 444 -13.08 -12.75 -17.35
C ASP A 444 -11.65 -13.28 -17.47
N SER A 445 -10.67 -12.39 -17.69
CA SER A 445 -9.25 -12.74 -17.71
C SER A 445 -8.78 -13.39 -16.41
N CYS A 446 -9.21 -12.88 -15.25
CA CYS A 446 -8.89 -13.48 -13.95
C CYS A 446 -9.47 -14.89 -13.84
N PHE A 447 -10.72 -15.10 -14.26
CA PHE A 447 -11.34 -16.43 -14.26
C PHE A 447 -10.61 -17.39 -15.20
N VAL A 448 -10.20 -16.95 -16.39
CA VAL A 448 -9.44 -17.82 -17.31
C VAL A 448 -8.09 -18.20 -16.71
N ALA A 449 -7.34 -17.23 -16.19
CA ALA A 449 -6.05 -17.48 -15.53
C ALA A 449 -6.20 -18.48 -14.37
N MET A 450 -7.19 -18.26 -13.50
CA MET A 450 -7.44 -19.16 -12.37
C MET A 450 -7.90 -20.56 -12.83
N ASN A 451 -8.77 -20.67 -13.84
CA ASN A 451 -9.21 -21.97 -14.38
C ASN A 451 -8.07 -22.78 -15.03
N MET A 452 -7.06 -22.10 -15.59
CA MET A 452 -5.90 -22.76 -16.20
C MET A 452 -4.85 -23.20 -15.18
N HIS A 453 -4.64 -22.42 -14.11
CA HIS A 453 -3.49 -22.62 -13.22
C HIS A 453 -3.83 -23.12 -11.81
N LEU A 454 -5.04 -22.86 -11.29
CA LEU A 454 -5.42 -23.35 -9.96
C LEU A 454 -5.68 -24.85 -9.99
N ARG A 455 -5.02 -25.56 -9.08
CA ARG A 455 -5.15 -27.00 -8.86
C ARG A 455 -4.92 -27.31 -7.38
N GLU A 456 -5.37 -28.49 -6.96
CA GLU A 456 -5.04 -29.03 -5.63
C GLU A 456 -3.52 -29.19 -5.51
N ASP A 457 -2.98 -28.79 -4.36
CA ASP A 457 -1.55 -28.83 -4.07
C ASP A 457 -0.74 -28.01 -5.08
N ILE A 458 -1.13 -26.74 -5.26
CA ILE A 458 -0.50 -25.83 -6.24
C ILE A 458 1.00 -25.64 -5.98
N CYS A 459 1.44 -25.80 -4.72
CA CYS A 459 2.84 -25.71 -4.31
C CYS A 459 3.57 -27.07 -4.23
N ASP A 460 2.96 -28.16 -4.72
CA ASP A 460 3.53 -29.51 -4.80
C ASP A 460 4.20 -30.02 -3.51
N LYS A 461 3.60 -29.75 -2.34
CA LYS A 461 4.14 -30.17 -1.04
C LYS A 461 3.68 -31.54 -0.61
N ARG A 462 2.52 -32.00 -1.08
CA ARG A 462 1.86 -33.31 -0.83
C ARG A 462 1.51 -33.62 0.63
N ARG A 463 2.24 -33.06 1.59
CA ARG A 463 2.10 -33.30 3.03
C ARG A 463 1.07 -32.32 3.60
N PRO A 464 -0.09 -32.81 4.11
CA PRO A 464 -1.15 -31.93 4.59
C PRO A 464 -0.72 -30.94 5.69
N GLY A 465 0.21 -31.32 6.56
CA GLY A 465 0.72 -30.47 7.65
C GLY A 465 1.91 -29.59 7.29
N THR A 466 2.16 -29.31 6.00
CA THR A 466 3.25 -28.40 5.61
C THR A 466 2.90 -26.98 6.01
N SER A 467 3.76 -26.32 6.78
CA SER A 467 3.49 -24.95 7.20
C SER A 467 3.74 -23.93 6.09
N THR A 468 2.93 -22.86 6.04
CA THR A 468 3.20 -21.68 5.21
C THR A 468 4.59 -21.08 5.45
N LYS A 469 5.14 -21.24 6.66
CA LYS A 469 6.49 -20.77 7.05
C LYS A 469 7.63 -21.59 6.46
N GLU A 470 7.36 -22.77 5.89
CA GLU A 470 8.38 -23.65 5.30
C GLU A 470 8.66 -23.31 3.82
N ILE A 471 7.87 -22.43 3.20
CA ILE A 471 8.01 -22.05 1.80
C ILE A 471 8.73 -20.70 1.69
N ASP A 472 9.78 -20.67 0.88
CA ASP A 472 10.42 -19.41 0.50
C ASP A 472 9.57 -18.62 -0.51
N SER A 473 9.61 -17.31 -0.37
CA SER A 473 8.96 -16.31 -1.23
C SER A 473 9.27 -16.49 -2.73
N ALA A 474 10.50 -16.87 -3.09
CA ALA A 474 10.87 -17.08 -4.49
C ALA A 474 10.17 -18.32 -5.10
N TYR A 475 10.10 -19.42 -4.33
CA TYR A 475 9.38 -20.62 -4.76
C TYR A 475 7.87 -20.35 -4.87
N LEU A 476 7.31 -19.57 -3.93
CA LEU A 476 5.91 -19.19 -3.99
C LEU A 476 5.59 -18.39 -5.26
N GLN A 477 6.46 -17.46 -5.68
CA GLN A 477 6.28 -16.69 -6.92
C GLN A 477 6.43 -17.55 -8.19
N GLU A 478 7.16 -18.67 -8.12
CA GLU A 478 7.23 -19.63 -9.23
C GLU A 478 5.93 -20.43 -9.38
N GLN A 479 5.38 -20.91 -8.25
CA GLN A 479 4.16 -21.72 -8.25
C GLN A 479 2.87 -20.89 -8.40
N ILE A 480 2.87 -19.68 -7.85
CA ILE A 480 1.77 -18.71 -7.95
C ILE A 480 2.35 -17.42 -8.53
N PRO A 481 2.50 -17.31 -9.86
CA PRO A 481 3.09 -16.13 -10.49
C PRO A 481 2.25 -14.86 -10.28
N PRO A 482 2.83 -13.65 -10.47
CA PRO A 482 2.16 -12.39 -10.15
C PRO A 482 0.79 -12.18 -10.82
N PHE A 483 0.62 -12.62 -12.08
CA PHE A 483 -0.68 -12.54 -12.76
C PHE A 483 -1.76 -13.40 -12.08
N LEU A 484 -1.37 -14.55 -11.52
CA LEU A 484 -2.27 -15.46 -10.81
C LEU A 484 -2.58 -14.93 -9.41
N GLN A 485 -1.58 -14.39 -8.70
CA GLN A 485 -1.80 -13.70 -7.42
C GLN A 485 -2.80 -12.56 -7.59
N TYR A 486 -2.60 -11.71 -8.61
CA TYR A 486 -3.53 -10.64 -8.95
C TYR A 486 -4.93 -11.15 -9.22
N SER A 487 -5.05 -12.23 -10.01
CA SER A 487 -6.33 -12.84 -10.34
C SER A 487 -7.06 -13.34 -9.09
N CYS A 488 -6.34 -13.97 -8.16
CA CYS A 488 -6.91 -14.48 -6.91
C CYS A 488 -7.41 -13.38 -5.96
N ILE A 489 -6.80 -12.19 -5.97
CA ILE A 489 -7.11 -11.10 -5.01
C ILE A 489 -8.07 -10.07 -5.61
N SER A 490 -8.07 -9.86 -6.93
CA SER A 490 -8.77 -8.73 -7.57
C SER A 490 -10.10 -9.08 -8.24
N TRP A 491 -10.39 -10.36 -8.48
CA TRP A 491 -11.53 -10.76 -9.32
C TRP A 491 -12.89 -10.29 -8.80
N THR A 492 -13.16 -10.36 -7.48
CA THR A 492 -14.46 -9.90 -6.91
C THR A 492 -14.64 -8.40 -7.04
N GLN A 493 -13.55 -7.64 -6.96
CA GLN A 493 -13.61 -6.20 -7.13
C GLN A 493 -13.94 -5.85 -8.58
N HIS A 494 -13.34 -6.54 -9.55
CA HIS A 494 -13.66 -6.37 -10.96
C HIS A 494 -15.09 -6.78 -11.31
N THR A 495 -15.60 -7.87 -10.74
CA THR A 495 -17.01 -8.25 -10.95
C THR A 495 -17.98 -7.24 -10.31
N SER A 496 -17.65 -6.69 -9.12
CA SER A 496 -18.46 -5.66 -8.46
C SER A 496 -18.45 -4.30 -9.18
N ALA A 497 -17.33 -3.93 -9.80
CA ALA A 497 -17.16 -2.67 -10.52
C ALA A 497 -17.65 -2.73 -11.98
N SER A 498 -18.13 -3.89 -12.43
CA SER A 498 -18.70 -4.10 -13.74
C SER A 498 -20.18 -4.49 -13.65
N GLN A 499 -20.86 -4.58 -14.79
CA GLN A 499 -22.23 -5.12 -14.86
C GLN A 499 -22.23 -6.65 -14.90
N TYR A 500 -21.31 -7.29 -14.18
CA TYR A 500 -21.14 -8.74 -14.20
C TYR A 500 -22.39 -9.40 -13.61
N GLN A 501 -22.98 -10.33 -14.37
CA GLN A 501 -24.21 -10.97 -13.96
C GLN A 501 -23.92 -12.06 -12.91
N MET A 502 -24.49 -11.88 -11.71
CA MET A 502 -24.44 -12.85 -10.63
C MET A 502 -25.63 -13.81 -10.78
N LEU A 503 -25.47 -14.83 -11.62
CA LEU A 503 -26.51 -15.79 -11.95
C LEU A 503 -26.17 -17.20 -11.47
N ASP A 504 -27.20 -17.95 -11.10
CA ASP A 504 -27.09 -19.40 -10.87
C ASP A 504 -26.65 -20.09 -12.18
N GLY A 505 -25.54 -20.83 -12.12
CA GLY A 505 -24.95 -21.49 -13.29
C GLY A 505 -24.16 -20.53 -14.21
N GLY A 506 -24.04 -19.26 -13.83
CA GLY A 506 -23.17 -18.31 -14.49
C GLY A 506 -21.68 -18.53 -14.17
N THR A 507 -20.81 -17.73 -14.79
CA THR A 507 -19.34 -17.87 -14.68
C THR A 507 -18.85 -17.92 -13.24
N VAL A 508 -19.35 -17.03 -12.36
CA VAL A 508 -18.95 -16.98 -10.95
C VAL A 508 -19.37 -18.25 -10.21
N HIS A 509 -20.60 -18.72 -10.44
CA HIS A 509 -21.12 -19.91 -9.76
C HIS A 509 -20.34 -21.16 -10.18
N GLU A 510 -20.09 -21.34 -11.48
CA GLU A 510 -19.35 -22.48 -12.01
C GLU A 510 -17.87 -22.44 -11.61
N PHE A 511 -17.25 -21.25 -11.61
CA PHE A 511 -15.90 -21.07 -11.06
C PHE A 511 -15.83 -21.50 -9.59
N LEU A 512 -16.74 -21.02 -8.75
CA LEU A 512 -16.75 -21.36 -7.33
C LEU A 512 -16.98 -22.85 -7.11
N LYS A 513 -17.91 -23.47 -7.84
CA LYS A 513 -18.14 -24.93 -7.75
C LYS A 513 -16.89 -25.74 -8.11
N ARG A 514 -16.09 -25.26 -9.05
CA ARG A 514 -14.92 -26.00 -9.54
C ARG A 514 -13.65 -25.69 -8.76
N HIS A 515 -13.44 -24.43 -8.38
CA HIS A 515 -12.16 -23.91 -7.91
C HIS A 515 -12.19 -23.22 -6.55
N PHE A 516 -13.30 -23.20 -5.81
CA PHE A 516 -13.33 -22.57 -4.48
C PHE A 516 -12.22 -23.07 -3.55
N LEU A 517 -12.03 -24.39 -3.42
CA LEU A 517 -10.96 -24.93 -2.56
C LEU A 517 -9.56 -24.59 -3.08
N HIS A 518 -9.33 -24.68 -4.40
CA HIS A 518 -8.05 -24.33 -5.01
C HIS A 518 -7.70 -22.85 -4.84
N TRP A 519 -8.70 -21.97 -4.96
CA TRP A 519 -8.56 -20.54 -4.73
C TRP A 519 -8.26 -20.25 -3.26
N PHE A 520 -8.97 -20.92 -2.35
CA PHE A 520 -8.73 -20.77 -0.91
C PHE A 520 -7.34 -21.30 -0.49
N GLU A 521 -6.87 -22.40 -1.08
CA GLU A 521 -5.50 -22.89 -0.91
C GLU A 521 -4.46 -21.85 -1.37
N ALA A 522 -4.64 -21.28 -2.57
CA ALA A 522 -3.75 -20.25 -3.09
C ALA A 522 -3.69 -19.01 -2.18
N LEU A 523 -4.84 -18.51 -1.71
CA LEU A 523 -4.88 -17.41 -0.73
C LEU A 523 -4.16 -17.74 0.57
N SER A 524 -4.25 -19.00 1.00
CA SER A 524 -3.58 -19.48 2.21
C SER A 524 -2.07 -19.45 2.09
N TRP A 525 -1.52 -19.91 0.96
CA TRP A 525 -0.09 -19.81 0.68
C TRP A 525 0.40 -18.36 0.55
N MET A 526 -0.44 -17.46 0.03
CA MET A 526 -0.11 -16.03 -0.07
C MET A 526 -0.25 -15.27 1.26
N GLY A 527 -0.83 -15.88 2.30
CA GLY A 527 -1.13 -15.19 3.56
C GLY A 527 -2.33 -14.23 3.47
N GLU A 528 -3.17 -14.38 2.44
CA GLU A 528 -4.28 -13.48 2.10
C GLU A 528 -5.67 -14.09 2.42
N VAL A 529 -5.73 -15.05 3.35
CA VAL A 529 -6.98 -15.71 3.78
C VAL A 529 -8.03 -14.70 4.25
N LEU A 530 -7.59 -13.72 5.05
CA LEU A 530 -8.46 -12.66 5.56
C LEU A 530 -9.07 -11.83 4.43
N GLU A 531 -8.28 -11.52 3.40
CA GLU A 531 -8.77 -10.79 2.23
C GLU A 531 -9.79 -11.63 1.45
N GLY A 532 -9.54 -12.93 1.29
CA GLY A 532 -10.53 -13.87 0.76
C GLY A 532 -11.88 -13.88 1.48
N ILE A 533 -11.87 -13.83 2.82
CA ILE A 533 -13.10 -13.75 3.63
C ILE A 533 -13.84 -12.43 3.38
N LYS A 534 -13.12 -11.30 3.27
CA LYS A 534 -13.72 -10.02 2.91
C LYS A 534 -14.30 -10.05 1.49
N MET A 535 -13.61 -10.67 0.54
CA MET A 535 -14.09 -10.85 -0.83
C MET A 535 -15.40 -11.64 -0.86
N LEU A 536 -15.50 -12.73 -0.09
CA LEU A 536 -16.75 -13.52 0.04
C LEU A 536 -17.87 -12.71 0.71
N THR A 537 -17.55 -11.92 1.73
CA THR A 537 -18.53 -11.04 2.41
C THR A 537 -19.04 -9.96 1.47
N HIS A 538 -18.16 -9.36 0.66
CA HIS A 538 -18.56 -8.38 -0.33
C HIS A 538 -19.42 -9.01 -1.43
N LEU A 539 -19.04 -10.19 -1.92
CA LEU A 539 -19.80 -10.93 -2.91
C LEU A 539 -21.20 -11.31 -2.38
N GLU A 540 -21.32 -11.78 -1.14
CA GLU A 540 -22.60 -12.06 -0.47
C GLU A 540 -23.52 -10.83 -0.49
N SER A 541 -23.01 -9.64 -0.20
CA SER A 541 -23.79 -8.40 -0.18
C SER A 541 -24.30 -7.96 -1.57
N TYR A 542 -23.66 -8.43 -2.64
CA TYR A 542 -23.95 -8.02 -4.02
C TYR A 542 -24.80 -9.04 -4.79
N ILE A 543 -24.93 -10.28 -4.32
CA ILE A 543 -25.74 -11.32 -4.98
C ILE A 543 -27.23 -11.09 -4.67
N PRO A 544 -28.10 -10.95 -5.69
CA PRO A 544 -29.54 -10.86 -5.47
C PRO A 544 -30.10 -12.25 -5.07
N ALA A 545 -30.25 -12.51 -3.77
CA ALA A 545 -30.67 -13.82 -3.23
C ALA A 545 -31.97 -14.38 -3.82
N GLN A 546 -32.88 -13.50 -4.28
CA GLN A 546 -34.13 -13.90 -4.93
C GLN A 546 -33.95 -14.35 -6.39
N GLN A 547 -32.96 -13.80 -7.09
CA GLN A 547 -32.69 -14.09 -8.50
C GLN A 547 -31.67 -15.21 -8.67
N SER A 548 -30.79 -15.42 -7.68
CA SER A 548 -29.73 -16.44 -7.71
C SER A 548 -29.55 -17.11 -6.35
N PRO A 549 -30.57 -17.88 -5.91
CA PRO A 549 -30.58 -18.53 -4.61
C PRO A 549 -29.47 -19.56 -4.44
N GLU A 550 -29.07 -20.29 -5.49
CA GLU A 550 -28.04 -21.33 -5.37
C GLU A 550 -26.66 -20.73 -5.16
N LEU A 551 -26.30 -19.72 -5.96
CA LEU A 551 -25.05 -18.98 -5.84
C LEU A 551 -24.97 -18.27 -4.49
N HIS A 552 -26.05 -17.61 -4.06
CA HIS A 552 -26.10 -16.96 -2.75
C HIS A 552 -25.89 -17.97 -1.61
N ALA A 553 -26.57 -19.12 -1.66
CA ALA A 553 -26.40 -20.19 -0.67
C ALA A 553 -24.97 -20.75 -0.66
N PHE A 554 -24.37 -20.94 -1.84
CA PHE A 554 -22.99 -21.39 -1.97
C PHE A 554 -22.01 -20.39 -1.33
N VAL A 555 -22.14 -19.09 -1.64
CA VAL A 555 -21.24 -18.06 -1.10
C VAL A 555 -21.41 -17.93 0.42
N CYS A 556 -22.62 -18.03 0.95
CA CYS A 556 -22.87 -18.06 2.39
C CYS A 556 -22.15 -19.23 3.07
N ASP A 557 -22.22 -20.43 2.48
CA ASP A 557 -21.57 -21.63 3.02
C ASP A 557 -20.05 -21.56 2.87
N ALA A 558 -19.56 -21.06 1.74
CA ALA A 558 -18.14 -20.79 1.46
C ALA A 558 -17.54 -19.81 2.48
N LYS A 559 -18.23 -18.72 2.79
CA LYS A 559 -17.82 -17.75 3.82
C LYS A 559 -17.72 -18.40 5.19
N ARG A 560 -18.72 -19.21 5.58
CA ARG A 560 -18.69 -19.95 6.86
C ARG A 560 -17.54 -20.94 6.91
N PHE A 561 -17.33 -21.68 5.83
CA PHE A 561 -16.22 -22.62 5.69
C PHE A 561 -14.86 -21.90 5.85
N ALA A 562 -14.68 -20.76 5.18
CA ALA A 562 -13.45 -19.98 5.23
C ALA A 562 -13.18 -19.40 6.64
N ILE A 563 -14.21 -18.87 7.31
CA ILE A 563 -14.09 -18.36 8.69
C ILE A 563 -13.76 -19.50 9.66
N TYR A 564 -14.46 -20.63 9.57
CA TYR A 564 -14.24 -21.78 10.44
C TYR A 564 -12.85 -22.40 10.25
N GLY A 565 -12.39 -22.49 8.99
CA GLY A 565 -11.10 -23.07 8.64
C GLY A 565 -9.93 -22.10 8.63
N ARG A 566 -10.11 -20.86 9.04
CA ARG A 566 -9.13 -19.79 8.87
C ARG A 566 -7.76 -20.14 9.45
N THR A 567 -7.70 -20.54 10.72
CA THR A 567 -6.43 -20.84 11.41
C THR A 567 -5.73 -22.04 10.78
N ILE A 568 -6.50 -23.08 10.43
CA ILE A 568 -6.02 -24.26 9.72
C ILE A 568 -5.41 -23.86 8.36
N ALA A 569 -6.12 -23.02 7.60
CA ALA A 569 -5.71 -22.56 6.28
C ALA A 569 -4.44 -21.69 6.35
N GLU A 570 -4.39 -20.72 7.28
CA GLU A 570 -3.23 -19.84 7.48
C GLU A 570 -1.97 -20.61 7.93
N GLU A 571 -2.13 -21.68 8.73
CA GLU A 571 -1.01 -22.48 9.22
C GLU A 571 -0.58 -23.58 8.26
N SER A 572 -1.53 -24.37 7.72
CA SER A 572 -1.29 -25.57 6.90
C SER A 572 -2.33 -25.70 5.78
N PRO A 573 -2.11 -25.06 4.61
CA PRO A 573 -3.12 -24.93 3.54
C PRO A 573 -3.71 -26.26 3.05
N LEU A 574 -2.88 -27.31 2.94
CA LEU A 574 -3.34 -28.62 2.45
C LEU A 574 -4.29 -29.35 3.43
N GLN A 575 -4.42 -28.87 4.67
CA GLN A 575 -5.45 -29.35 5.60
C GLN A 575 -6.88 -29.00 5.13
N ILE A 576 -7.03 -28.01 4.23
CA ILE A 576 -8.33 -27.63 3.64
C ILE A 576 -9.02 -28.86 3.02
N TYR A 577 -8.29 -29.68 2.26
CA TYR A 577 -8.81 -30.85 1.57
C TYR A 577 -9.02 -32.07 2.46
N SER A 578 -8.40 -32.08 3.64
CA SER A 578 -8.40 -33.23 4.54
C SER A 578 -9.26 -32.94 5.76
N SER A 579 -8.71 -32.31 6.80
CA SER A 579 -9.45 -32.06 8.04
C SER A 579 -10.66 -31.14 7.83
N LEU A 580 -10.48 -29.99 7.15
CA LEU A 580 -11.53 -28.98 7.07
C LEU A 580 -12.76 -29.49 6.27
N LEU A 581 -12.53 -30.07 5.09
CA LEU A 581 -13.60 -30.62 4.27
C LEU A 581 -14.29 -31.83 4.92
N LEU A 582 -13.53 -32.70 5.62
CA LEU A 582 -14.08 -33.85 6.34
C LEU A 582 -15.04 -33.43 7.46
N PHE A 583 -14.75 -32.31 8.12
CA PHE A 583 -15.57 -31.80 9.23
C PHE A 583 -16.64 -30.77 8.81
N THR A 584 -16.81 -30.54 7.51
CA THR A 584 -17.84 -29.63 6.98
C THR A 584 -19.24 -30.26 7.06
N PRO A 585 -20.29 -29.51 7.47
CA PRO A 585 -21.64 -30.05 7.58
C PRO A 585 -22.15 -30.67 6.27
N SER A 586 -22.71 -31.89 6.34
CA SER A 586 -23.02 -32.69 5.15
C SER A 586 -24.15 -32.15 4.27
N HIS A 587 -24.86 -31.11 4.72
CA HIS A 587 -25.98 -30.50 4.00
C HIS A 587 -25.60 -29.22 3.26
N GLY A 588 -24.43 -28.63 3.56
CA GLY A 588 -23.98 -27.39 2.92
C GLY A 588 -23.56 -27.58 1.46
N PRO A 589 -23.74 -26.57 0.59
CA PRO A 589 -23.26 -26.59 -0.79
C PRO A 589 -21.79 -26.99 -0.96
N ILE A 590 -20.89 -26.56 -0.06
CA ILE A 590 -19.46 -26.89 -0.12
C ILE A 590 -19.23 -28.40 0.00
N HIS A 591 -19.89 -29.04 0.96
CA HIS A 591 -19.77 -30.50 1.14
C HIS A 591 -20.40 -31.30 0.01
N GLN A 592 -21.48 -30.79 -0.59
CA GLN A 592 -22.13 -31.45 -1.73
C GLN A 592 -21.29 -31.35 -3.01
N THR A 593 -20.57 -30.24 -3.17
CA THR A 593 -19.76 -29.97 -4.37
C THR A 593 -18.37 -30.60 -4.27
N PHE A 594 -17.72 -30.54 -3.11
CA PHE A 594 -16.37 -31.07 -2.91
C PHE A 594 -16.39 -32.31 -2.02
N GLN A 595 -15.85 -33.42 -2.54
CA GLN A 595 -15.73 -34.67 -1.80
C GLN A 595 -14.33 -34.79 -1.17
N CYS A 596 -14.27 -35.15 0.11
CA CYS A 596 -13.01 -35.43 0.79
C CYS A 596 -12.47 -36.81 0.37
N ASN A 597 -11.43 -36.82 -0.45
CA ASN A 597 -10.73 -38.03 -0.91
C ASN A 597 -9.35 -38.20 -0.26
N SER A 598 -9.16 -37.72 0.98
CA SER A 598 -7.86 -37.75 1.64
C SER A 598 -7.39 -39.19 1.95
N PRO A 599 -6.18 -39.60 1.50
CA PRO A 599 -5.59 -40.86 1.93
C PRO A 599 -5.11 -40.84 3.38
N TRP A 600 -4.96 -39.64 3.97
CA TRP A 600 -4.37 -39.41 5.29
C TRP A 600 -5.38 -39.53 6.43
N LEU A 601 -6.64 -39.20 6.17
CA LEU A 601 -7.72 -39.19 7.16
C LEU A 601 -8.93 -39.95 6.61
N LYS A 602 -9.36 -40.98 7.34
CA LYS A 602 -10.61 -41.69 7.08
C LYS A 602 -11.57 -41.45 8.23
N GLN A 603 -12.77 -40.97 7.92
CA GLN A 603 -13.83 -40.88 8.90
C GLN A 603 -14.31 -42.28 9.28
N SER A 604 -14.12 -42.67 10.54
CA SER A 604 -14.65 -43.92 11.07
C SER A 604 -16.11 -43.72 11.47
N GLY A 605 -17.03 -44.41 10.77
CA GLY A 605 -18.47 -44.45 11.07
C GLY A 605 -19.34 -43.41 10.35
N LYS A 606 -20.66 -43.63 10.36
CA LYS A 606 -21.69 -42.71 9.80
C LYS A 606 -21.87 -41.47 10.69
N CYS A 607 -20.79 -40.79 11.09
CA CYS A 607 -20.89 -39.54 11.82
C CYS A 607 -21.23 -38.42 10.83
N LYS A 608 -22.48 -38.38 10.33
CA LYS A 608 -22.98 -37.19 9.66
C LYS A 608 -22.96 -36.08 10.69
N ILE A 609 -22.04 -35.12 10.51
CA ILE A 609 -21.96 -33.93 11.35
C ILE A 609 -23.27 -33.20 11.13
N LYS A 610 -24.18 -33.34 12.10
CA LYS A 610 -25.46 -32.66 12.07
C LYS A 610 -25.18 -31.15 12.08
N PRO A 611 -26.00 -30.36 11.39
CA PRO A 611 -25.90 -28.90 11.47
C PRO A 611 -25.97 -28.53 12.95
N THR A 612 -24.90 -27.93 13.44
CA THR A 612 -24.84 -27.42 14.82
C THR A 612 -25.41 -26.00 14.80
N PRO A 613 -26.05 -25.54 15.89
CA PRO A 613 -26.42 -24.14 16.02
C PRO A 613 -25.19 -23.21 16.17
N LEU A 614 -23.98 -23.78 16.25
CA LEU A 614 -22.73 -23.04 16.31
C LEU A 614 -22.43 -22.46 14.93
N LEU A 615 -22.61 -21.13 14.80
CA LEU A 615 -22.37 -20.42 13.54
C LEU A 615 -20.87 -20.26 13.27
N HIS A 616 -20.08 -19.86 14.28
CA HIS A 616 -18.65 -19.63 14.17
C HIS A 616 -17.95 -19.87 15.51
N SER A 617 -16.68 -20.29 15.46
CA SER A 617 -15.76 -20.30 16.59
C SER A 617 -14.65 -19.28 16.34
N LEU A 618 -14.39 -18.41 17.31
CA LEU A 618 -13.37 -17.37 17.20
C LEU A 618 -12.16 -17.78 18.03
N GLU A 619 -11.05 -18.10 17.37
CA GLU A 619 -9.81 -18.50 18.03
C GLU A 619 -8.95 -17.28 18.37
N ARG A 620 -8.54 -17.18 19.64
CA ARG A 620 -7.79 -16.02 20.17
C ARG A 620 -6.29 -16.32 20.16
N ALA A 621 -5.50 -15.43 19.57
CA ALA A 621 -4.05 -15.51 19.59
C ALA A 621 -3.44 -15.18 20.96
N THR A 622 -4.16 -14.44 21.81
CA THR A 622 -3.66 -14.02 23.13
C THR A 622 -4.00 -15.04 24.22
N ALA A 623 -3.02 -15.34 25.07
CA ALA A 623 -3.22 -16.15 26.26
C ALA A 623 -4.03 -15.38 27.31
N GLY A 624 -5.02 -16.03 27.92
CA GLY A 624 -5.76 -15.47 29.05
C GLY A 624 -7.25 -15.78 29.05
N TRP A 625 -7.79 -15.98 30.25
CA TRP A 625 -9.20 -16.31 30.45
C TRP A 625 -10.09 -15.10 30.12
N ILE A 626 -11.15 -15.33 29.35
CA ILE A 626 -12.17 -14.31 29.08
C ILE A 626 -12.97 -14.09 30.37
N ALA A 627 -13.02 -12.85 30.84
CA ALA A 627 -13.77 -12.43 32.01
C ALA A 627 -15.23 -12.09 31.65
N ASP A 628 -15.48 -11.42 30.53
CA ASP A 628 -16.82 -11.07 30.04
C ASP A 628 -16.80 -10.80 28.52
N VAL A 629 -17.98 -10.85 27.91
CA VAL A 629 -18.21 -10.57 26.48
C VAL A 629 -19.42 -9.64 26.29
N ALA A 630 -19.37 -8.80 25.25
CA ALA A 630 -20.48 -7.95 24.85
C ALA A 630 -20.67 -8.00 23.35
N LEU A 631 -21.92 -8.05 22.91
CA LEU A 631 -22.29 -8.00 21.50
C LEU A 631 -22.91 -6.63 21.18
N SER A 632 -22.50 -6.06 20.04
CA SER A 632 -23.06 -4.84 19.48
C SER A 632 -24.12 -5.17 18.41
N ASN A 633 -25.00 -4.22 18.14
CA ASN A 633 -26.03 -4.32 17.09
C ASN A 633 -25.45 -4.24 15.66
N LYS A 634 -24.12 -4.10 15.51
CA LYS A 634 -23.41 -3.98 14.23
C LYS A 634 -22.44 -5.15 13.99
N ASP A 635 -22.81 -6.37 14.38
CA ASP A 635 -21.99 -7.58 14.22
C ASP A 635 -20.58 -7.46 14.79
N THR A 636 -20.43 -6.65 15.84
CA THR A 636 -19.16 -6.45 16.54
C THR A 636 -19.22 -7.09 17.92
N LEU A 637 -18.22 -7.91 18.26
CA LEU A 637 -18.10 -8.56 19.56
C LEU A 637 -16.91 -7.98 20.32
N ALA A 638 -17.10 -7.56 21.57
CA ALA A 638 -16.02 -7.18 22.46
C ALA A 638 -15.79 -8.27 23.49
N THR A 639 -14.53 -8.64 23.70
CA THR A 639 -14.11 -9.60 24.71
C THR A 639 -13.16 -8.92 25.70
N LEU A 640 -13.32 -9.19 26.99
CA LEU A 640 -12.48 -8.63 28.06
C LEU A 640 -11.73 -9.76 28.76
N THR A 641 -10.41 -9.67 28.86
CA THR A 641 -9.59 -10.69 29.52
C THR A 641 -9.43 -10.45 31.02
N GLN A 642 -9.06 -11.51 31.76
CA GLN A 642 -8.64 -11.42 33.16
C GLN A 642 -7.34 -10.61 33.38
N GLU A 643 -6.60 -10.29 32.32
CA GLU A 643 -5.44 -9.40 32.39
C GLU A 643 -5.85 -7.93 32.16
N GLY A 644 -6.99 -7.73 31.50
CA GLY A 644 -7.62 -6.42 31.30
C GLY A 644 -7.42 -5.87 29.89
N SER A 645 -7.00 -6.74 28.97
CA SER A 645 -7.00 -6.49 27.53
C SER A 645 -8.41 -6.62 27.00
N ILE A 646 -8.76 -5.76 26.05
CA ILE A 646 -10.03 -5.79 25.35
C ILE A 646 -9.74 -6.07 23.90
N GLU A 647 -10.42 -7.04 23.33
CA GLU A 647 -10.34 -7.34 21.89
C GLU A 647 -11.70 -7.11 21.28
N ILE A 648 -11.72 -6.33 20.20
CA ILE A 648 -12.90 -6.05 19.41
C ILE A 648 -12.81 -6.90 18.15
N TRP A 649 -13.86 -7.66 17.90
CA TRP A 649 -13.99 -8.64 16.84
C TRP A 649 -15.06 -8.18 15.85
N ASP A 650 -14.76 -8.33 14.57
CA ASP A 650 -15.76 -8.25 13.50
C ASP A 650 -16.25 -9.67 13.22
N LEU A 651 -17.54 -9.91 13.49
CA LEU A 651 -18.15 -11.24 13.31
C LEU A 651 -18.35 -11.60 11.83
N ASN A 652 -18.40 -10.62 10.93
CA ASN A 652 -18.52 -10.88 9.49
C ASN A 652 -17.21 -11.42 8.90
N ILE A 653 -16.08 -11.07 9.51
CA ILE A 653 -14.74 -11.43 9.05
C ILE A 653 -14.12 -12.52 9.94
N GLY A 654 -14.62 -12.69 11.17
CA GLY A 654 -14.06 -13.63 12.15
C GLY A 654 -12.66 -13.20 12.62
N ALA A 655 -12.41 -11.89 12.71
CA ALA A 655 -11.10 -11.32 12.99
C ALA A 655 -11.15 -10.22 14.04
N VAL A 656 -10.07 -10.09 14.80
CA VAL A 656 -9.87 -8.97 15.73
C VAL A 656 -9.56 -7.71 14.92
N THR A 657 -10.37 -6.67 15.09
CA THR A 657 -10.16 -5.36 14.46
C THR A 657 -9.36 -4.41 15.33
N GLN A 658 -9.49 -4.51 16.66
CA GLN A 658 -8.81 -3.64 17.61
C GLN A 658 -8.45 -4.37 18.90
N ILE A 659 -7.28 -4.05 19.47
CA ILE A 659 -6.83 -4.57 20.76
C ILE A 659 -6.48 -3.41 21.67
N ILE A 660 -7.34 -3.15 22.66
CA ILE A 660 -7.09 -2.13 23.67
C ILE A 660 -6.39 -2.82 24.84
N SER A 661 -5.09 -2.61 24.96
CA SER A 661 -4.32 -3.09 26.12
C SER A 661 -4.51 -2.12 27.27
N GLY A 662 -5.17 -2.57 28.34
CA GLY A 662 -5.26 -1.78 29.57
C GLY A 662 -3.90 -1.70 30.25
N ASP A 663 -3.50 -0.51 30.71
CA ASP A 663 -2.30 -0.36 31.54
C ASP A 663 -2.36 -1.35 32.72
N PRO A 664 -1.30 -2.16 32.94
CA PRO A 664 -1.15 -2.85 34.21
C PRO A 664 -0.90 -1.78 35.26
N ILE A 665 -1.90 -1.50 36.11
CA ILE A 665 -1.74 -0.54 37.20
C ILE A 665 -0.57 -1.03 38.08
N LYS A 666 0.58 -0.39 37.93
CA LYS A 666 1.66 -0.41 38.91
C LYS A 666 1.18 0.39 40.10
N GLY A 667 0.79 -0.32 41.17
CA GLY A 667 0.57 0.24 42.49
C GLY A 667 -0.79 0.89 42.69
N HIS A 668 -1.65 0.26 43.48
CA HIS A 668 -1.90 0.70 44.85
C HIS A 668 -2.67 -0.41 45.61
N GLU A 669 -2.08 -0.80 46.75
CA GLU A 669 -2.59 -1.69 47.79
C GLU A 669 -3.12 -3.08 47.39
N ARG A 670 -2.20 -4.03 47.21
CA ARG A 670 -2.43 -5.42 47.63
C ARG A 670 -2.62 -5.46 49.15
N LYS A 671 -3.82 -5.19 49.64
CA LYS A 671 -4.23 -5.53 51.01
C LYS A 671 -5.37 -6.53 50.97
N LYS A 672 -5.03 -7.77 51.33
CA LYS A 672 -5.91 -8.85 51.84
C LYS A 672 -7.35 -8.81 51.33
N ALA A 673 -7.55 -9.21 50.09
CA ALA A 673 -8.85 -9.59 49.58
C ALA A 673 -8.96 -11.13 49.62
N HIS A 674 -10.09 -11.65 50.10
CA HIS A 674 -10.35 -13.09 50.23
C HIS A 674 -10.24 -13.79 48.85
N PRO A 675 -10.02 -15.11 48.76
CA PRO A 675 -9.90 -15.83 47.47
C PRO A 675 -11.12 -15.72 46.53
N TRP A 676 -12.23 -15.17 47.03
CA TRP A 676 -13.49 -14.95 46.34
C TRP A 676 -13.66 -13.52 45.79
N ASP A 677 -12.77 -12.58 46.14
CA ASP A 677 -12.68 -11.23 45.55
C ASP A 677 -12.02 -11.28 44.17
N ARG A 678 -12.56 -12.15 43.30
CA ARG A 678 -12.20 -12.18 41.89
C ARG A 678 -12.72 -10.89 41.27
N ASN A 679 -11.80 -9.98 40.94
CA ASN A 679 -12.01 -8.73 40.20
C ASN A 679 -13.23 -8.84 39.27
N LEU A 680 -14.38 -8.29 39.70
CA LEU A 680 -15.57 -8.25 38.86
C LEU A 680 -15.27 -7.33 37.68
N ARG A 681 -15.38 -7.89 36.49
CA ARG A 681 -15.03 -7.26 35.23
C ARG A 681 -16.18 -7.45 34.27
N TRP A 682 -16.79 -6.34 33.88
CA TRP A 682 -17.90 -6.36 32.93
C TRP A 682 -17.65 -5.43 31.79
N ILE A 683 -18.19 -5.79 30.64
CA ILE A 683 -18.11 -5.01 29.41
C ILE A 683 -19.49 -4.93 28.77
N ARG A 684 -19.92 -3.75 28.32
CA ARG A 684 -21.20 -3.56 27.62
C ARG A 684 -21.07 -2.50 26.55
N PHE A 685 -21.70 -2.75 25.40
CA PHE A 685 -21.87 -1.75 24.36
C PHE A 685 -23.00 -0.78 24.70
N SER A 686 -22.88 0.45 24.23
CA SER A 686 -24.02 1.35 24.13
C SER A 686 -25.01 0.85 23.06
N PRO A 687 -26.30 1.24 23.13
CA PRO A 687 -27.31 0.78 22.17
C PRO A 687 -27.02 1.10 20.70
N ASP A 688 -26.28 2.20 20.45
CA ASP A 688 -25.85 2.63 19.12
C ASP A 688 -24.53 1.95 18.66
N GLY A 689 -23.92 1.14 19.52
CA GLY A 689 -22.66 0.41 19.26
C GLY A 689 -21.42 1.29 19.18
N THR A 690 -21.51 2.59 19.51
CA THR A 690 -20.39 3.55 19.36
C THR A 690 -19.50 3.64 20.60
N LYS A 691 -20.03 3.27 21.77
CA LYS A 691 -19.34 3.36 23.06
C LYS A 691 -19.27 2.01 23.74
N LEU A 692 -18.21 1.82 24.52
CA LEU A 692 -17.95 0.61 25.29
C LEU A 692 -17.76 0.99 26.76
N ALA A 693 -18.67 0.54 27.62
CA ALA A 693 -18.58 0.72 29.06
C ALA A 693 -17.89 -0.49 29.68
N ILE A 694 -16.91 -0.23 30.54
CA ILE A 694 -16.15 -1.27 31.24
C ILE A 694 -16.18 -0.96 32.72
N VAL A 695 -16.48 -1.99 33.50
CA VAL A 695 -16.41 -1.95 34.95
C VAL A 695 -15.20 -2.78 35.37
N ARG A 696 -14.25 -2.17 36.09
CA ARG A 696 -13.06 -2.85 36.63
C ARG A 696 -12.79 -2.34 38.04
N ASN A 697 -12.82 -3.23 39.02
CA ASN A 697 -12.47 -2.96 40.43
C ASN A 697 -13.20 -1.72 41.00
N GLY A 698 -14.51 -1.60 40.72
CA GLY A 698 -15.35 -0.49 41.16
C GLY A 698 -15.23 0.81 40.35
N SER A 699 -14.31 0.87 39.37
CA SER A 699 -14.22 2.00 38.42
C SER A 699 -14.99 1.70 37.14
N ILE A 700 -15.73 2.69 36.63
CA ILE A 700 -16.41 2.63 35.34
C ILE A 700 -15.68 3.54 34.36
N SER A 701 -15.20 2.97 33.25
CA SER A 701 -14.62 3.73 32.14
C SER A 701 -15.47 3.55 30.89
N VAL A 702 -15.77 4.65 30.20
CA VAL A 702 -16.48 4.63 28.92
C VAL A 702 -15.51 5.00 27.82
N TRP A 703 -15.41 4.14 26.81
CA TRP A 703 -14.54 4.30 25.65
C TRP A 703 -15.39 4.61 24.44
N ASP A 704 -14.96 5.59 23.66
CA ASP A 704 -15.56 5.91 22.36
C ASP A 704 -14.74 5.23 21.26
N LEU A 705 -15.35 4.28 20.55
CA LEU A 705 -14.69 3.44 19.56
C LEU A 705 -14.35 4.19 18.27
N ASN A 706 -14.95 5.36 18.03
CA ASN A 706 -14.63 6.19 16.86
C ASN A 706 -13.43 7.11 17.11
N THR A 707 -13.09 7.38 18.37
CA THR A 707 -12.04 8.32 18.75
C THR A 707 -10.90 7.71 19.56
N ASN A 708 -11.03 6.45 20.00
CA ASN A 708 -10.13 5.77 20.93
C ASN A 708 -9.83 6.58 22.20
N THR A 709 -10.78 7.40 22.66
CA THR A 709 -10.61 8.24 23.85
C THR A 709 -11.34 7.66 25.07
N ARG A 710 -10.63 7.61 26.21
CA ARG A 710 -11.15 7.18 27.52
C ARG A 710 -11.82 8.36 28.22
N LYS A 711 -13.11 8.24 28.55
CA LYS A 711 -13.78 9.12 29.52
C LYS A 711 -13.90 8.39 30.86
N LEU A 712 -13.27 8.95 31.89
CA LEU A 712 -13.41 8.51 33.27
C LEU A 712 -14.73 9.06 33.83
N GLY A 713 -15.64 8.17 34.23
CA GLY A 713 -16.79 8.58 35.02
C GLY A 713 -16.34 8.77 36.46
N SER A 714 -16.39 10.00 36.97
CA SER A 714 -16.30 10.26 38.41
C SER A 714 -17.56 9.69 39.06
N GLY A 715 -17.42 8.60 39.80
CA GLY A 715 -18.51 8.10 40.64
C GLY A 715 -18.69 9.04 41.83
N ASP A 716 -19.77 9.82 41.83
CA ASP A 716 -20.30 10.40 43.06
C ASP A 716 -20.87 9.25 43.90
N LYS A 717 -20.38 9.15 45.13
CA LYS A 717 -20.98 8.34 46.19
C LYS A 717 -22.32 8.96 46.58
N THR A 718 -23.42 8.26 46.29
CA THR A 718 -24.76 8.26 46.94
C THR A 718 -25.76 7.70 45.91
N VAL A 719 -26.59 6.68 46.12
CA VAL A 719 -27.11 5.95 47.29
C VAL A 719 -27.14 4.45 46.96
#